data_AF-A0A8H4KDE3-F1
#
_entry.id   AF-A0A8H4KDE3-F1
#
_cell.length_a   1.000
_cell.length_b   1.000
_cell.length_c   1.000
_cell.angle_alpha   90.00
_cell.angle_beta   90.00
_cell.angle_gamma   90.00
#
_symmetry.space_group_name_H-M   'P 1'
#
loop_
_entity.id
_entity.type
_entity.pdbx_description
1 polymer ?
#
loop_
_entity_poly.entity_id
_entity_poly.type
_entity_poly.pdbx_seq_one_letter_code
_entity_poly.pdbx_strand_id
1 'polypeptide(L)'
;MELLQNLQIEAERQLQCDDGARLQELHIIDLNQQIRDTNYREKLSKLLSQITSPVDWNSVELPHGSLLWQLPAFCNDGFLIDQRAIKDRNWALRVLKASAPHNTDDIWNHKEVKNWMSTSESTMLFVIGNSQSLRRLERFGVEVIDRVEKYEPVIYLLNPLPDGFSEPSTFSTLDVLRQLGVQCLQTLTNPKTLGFLVRLNQTFRSDRESDWHKLLAELMKFQQRISIVLEVGILRSNFREADTWPSGFSTLFQWLQGKTCVRVMILTGRPIIADNNCIIKRMTVGPFPMKRLSPMETLHLMRSAAGQKPSQAPITKHRGPSLISSILENEGPPGLSEPVQEKALSTRNAESSSCQHCKDLNNEEFSNMDNMSMPRPTDSLHESLGAIQASASNSRKRETEQWFKMLETTTHEFMYKQDFQSKSPVKIAVLDTGFAYTNPEDKRALKPYYQRIKKFANFIEGDCDAESKTDPAGHGTAVAVQILKVSLKAVLYICRVVGPDGVPNKSSIEKAIRKAAAKPDKDAPDGGGWGVDIINMSFGWPYYHEGVRKAIDFARQNGVHMFAATSNDGLLGPPNDILYPARSESVIAVDAADGHGEHARSAPSSASQHSQGSRFSAPGLGITCPNTKDIWEGSSFACPIVAGVAALILGFSRQPPLNKSPSVQTYLQEMPAMLSLLRRASSEKGPNGLKFLTPWKLIGKPGEERLITAWFIVDELRKEYGLEVGTEVLQYFKLSEK
;
A
#
# COMPACT_ATOMS: atom_id res chain seq x y z
N MET A 1 -5.69 14.39 53.01
CA MET A 1 -4.27 14.08 53.24
C MET A 1 -4.02 12.59 53.13
N GLU A 2 -4.48 11.77 54.08
CA GLU A 2 -4.31 10.30 54.06
C GLU A 2 -4.66 9.64 52.72
N LEU A 3 -5.83 9.96 52.13
CA LEU A 3 -6.23 9.46 50.80
C LEU A 3 -5.23 9.82 49.68
N LEU A 4 -4.58 10.99 49.78
CA LEU A 4 -3.56 11.47 48.83
C LEU A 4 -2.22 10.75 49.04
N GLN A 5 -1.84 10.50 50.30
CA GLN A 5 -0.63 9.74 50.63
C GLN A 5 -0.74 8.28 50.17
N ASN A 6 -1.90 7.64 50.33
CA ASN A 6 -2.15 6.30 49.80
C ASN A 6 -2.07 6.25 48.27
N LEU A 7 -2.56 7.30 47.59
CA LEU A 7 -2.48 7.48 46.13
C LEU A 7 -1.01 7.65 45.68
N GLN A 8 -0.24 8.45 46.42
CA GLN A 8 1.18 8.69 46.18
C GLN A 8 2.04 7.44 46.41
N ILE A 9 1.83 6.72 47.52
CA ILE A 9 2.58 5.50 47.87
C ILE A 9 2.36 4.40 46.83
N GLU A 10 1.12 4.17 46.37
CA GLU A 10 0.87 3.17 45.32
C GLU A 10 1.47 3.62 43.97
N ALA A 11 1.46 4.91 43.64
CA ALA A 11 2.11 5.43 42.42
C ALA A 11 3.65 5.30 42.47
N GLU A 12 4.28 5.74 43.55
CA GLU A 12 5.73 5.61 43.77
C GLU A 12 6.17 4.14 43.76
N ARG A 13 5.39 3.25 44.38
CA ARG A 13 5.64 1.80 44.38
C ARG A 13 5.61 1.19 42.97
N GLN A 14 4.68 1.58 42.12
CA GLN A 14 4.62 1.06 40.74
C GLN A 14 5.78 1.63 39.89
N LEU A 15 6.15 2.89 40.08
CA LEU A 15 7.31 3.51 39.42
C LEU A 15 8.65 2.86 39.85
N GLN A 16 8.76 2.39 41.10
CA GLN A 16 9.94 1.68 41.61
C GLN A 16 10.06 0.22 41.15
N CYS A 17 9.04 -0.34 40.49
CA CYS A 17 9.13 -1.67 39.88
C CYS A 17 9.80 -1.66 38.49
N ASP A 18 10.10 -0.47 37.94
CA ASP A 18 10.57 -0.28 36.56
C ASP A 18 11.96 0.36 36.53
N ASP A 19 12.96 -0.37 37.04
CA ASP A 19 14.37 -0.12 36.73
C ASP A 19 14.53 -0.23 35.20
N GLY A 20 14.69 0.92 34.53
CA GLY A 20 14.42 1.12 33.09
C GLY A 20 15.27 0.34 32.08
N ALA A 21 16.01 -0.68 32.52
CA ALA A 21 16.80 -1.59 31.69
C ALA A 21 15.95 -2.58 30.86
N ARG A 22 14.63 -2.70 31.12
CA ARG A 22 13.74 -3.64 30.40
C ARG A 22 12.88 -3.01 29.29
N LEU A 23 12.96 -1.70 29.08
CA LEU A 23 12.13 -0.95 28.12
C LEU A 23 12.53 -1.14 26.63
N GLN A 24 13.36 -2.12 26.27
CA GLN A 24 13.99 -2.21 24.94
C GLN A 24 13.37 -3.18 23.93
N GLU A 25 12.53 -4.17 24.32
CA GLU A 25 12.18 -5.29 23.42
C GLU A 25 10.68 -5.51 23.09
N LEU A 26 9.74 -4.69 23.59
CA LEU A 26 8.31 -4.81 23.23
C LEU A 26 7.67 -3.48 22.81
N HIS A 27 7.37 -3.36 21.52
CA HIS A 27 6.77 -2.16 20.89
C HIS A 27 5.25 -2.01 21.08
N ILE A 28 4.64 -2.84 21.92
CA ILE A 28 3.29 -2.66 22.50
C ILE A 28 3.43 -3.04 23.98
N ILE A 29 2.81 -2.26 24.88
CA ILE A 29 2.83 -2.54 26.32
C ILE A 29 2.17 -3.90 26.58
N ASP A 30 2.94 -4.78 27.23
CA ASP A 30 2.65 -6.18 27.54
C ASP A 30 1.22 -6.42 28.07
N LEU A 31 0.54 -7.47 27.61
CA LEU A 31 -0.78 -7.89 28.10
C LEU A 31 -0.76 -8.15 29.61
N ASN A 32 0.34 -8.68 30.15
CA ASN A 32 0.50 -8.85 31.60
C ASN A 32 0.70 -7.51 32.33
N GLN A 33 1.22 -6.48 31.66
CA GLN A 33 1.23 -5.11 32.18
C GLN A 33 -0.18 -4.52 32.18
N GLN A 34 -0.95 -4.65 31.10
CA GLN A 34 -2.38 -4.27 31.11
C GLN A 34 -3.15 -4.96 32.25
N ILE A 35 -2.89 -6.25 32.53
CA ILE A 35 -3.50 -6.98 33.65
C ILE A 35 -3.08 -6.37 35.01
N ARG A 36 -1.78 -6.09 35.24
CA ARG A 36 -1.31 -5.38 36.44
C ARG A 36 -1.98 -4.00 36.58
N ASP A 37 -2.03 -3.24 35.49
CA ASP A 37 -2.65 -1.92 35.42
C ASP A 37 -4.17 -1.98 35.64
N THR A 38 -4.84 -3.12 35.41
CA THR A 38 -6.28 -3.28 35.68
C THR A 38 -6.57 -3.15 37.17
N ASN A 39 -5.76 -3.80 38.02
CA ASN A 39 -5.90 -3.74 39.47
C ASN A 39 -5.64 -2.31 40.00
N TYR A 40 -4.66 -1.62 39.42
CA TYR A 40 -4.39 -0.20 39.72
C TYR A 40 -5.55 0.71 39.28
N ARG A 41 -6.10 0.50 38.08
CA ARG A 41 -7.28 1.21 37.56
C ARG A 41 -8.51 1.04 38.46
N GLU A 42 -8.81 -0.17 38.93
CA GLU A 42 -9.93 -0.42 39.85
C GLU A 42 -9.72 0.27 41.21
N LYS A 43 -8.54 0.08 41.82
CA LYS A 43 -8.16 0.75 43.08
C LYS A 43 -8.33 2.26 42.98
N LEU A 44 -7.77 2.89 41.94
CA LEU A 44 -7.85 4.33 41.79
C LEU A 44 -9.26 4.79 41.39
N SER A 45 -10.00 4.01 40.59
CA SER A 45 -11.41 4.31 40.29
C SER A 45 -12.24 4.38 41.58
N LYS A 46 -12.04 3.42 42.49
CA LYS A 46 -12.68 3.39 43.81
C LYS A 46 -12.25 4.58 44.66
N LEU A 47 -10.95 4.90 44.69
CA LEU A 47 -10.38 5.98 45.49
C LEU A 47 -10.81 7.38 44.98
N LEU A 48 -10.85 7.60 43.66
CA LEU A 48 -11.39 8.83 43.04
C LEU A 48 -12.91 8.97 43.25
N SER A 49 -13.66 7.86 43.27
CA SER A 49 -15.11 7.89 43.56
C SER A 49 -15.45 8.30 45.00
N GLN A 50 -14.48 8.21 45.91
CA GLN A 50 -14.59 8.68 47.30
C GLN A 50 -14.24 10.18 47.44
N ILE A 51 -13.78 10.85 46.39
CA ILE A 51 -13.48 12.29 46.38
C ILE A 51 -14.77 13.08 46.09
N THR A 52 -15.73 12.98 47.01
CA THR A 52 -16.98 13.77 47.04
C THR A 52 -16.99 14.83 48.15
N SER A 53 -15.90 14.92 48.92
CA SER A 53 -15.70 15.86 50.02
C SER A 53 -15.73 17.33 49.55
N PRO A 54 -16.30 18.28 50.33
CA PRO A 54 -16.44 19.71 50.00
C PRO A 54 -15.12 20.51 50.05
N VAL A 55 -13.98 19.87 49.75
CA VAL A 55 -12.66 20.48 49.68
C VAL A 55 -12.41 20.96 48.25
N ASP A 56 -11.81 22.14 48.08
CA ASP A 56 -11.44 22.62 46.74
C ASP A 56 -10.18 21.92 46.20
N TRP A 57 -10.38 20.76 45.59
CA TRP A 57 -9.34 19.97 44.94
C TRP A 57 -8.69 20.66 43.72
N ASN A 58 -9.16 21.83 43.28
CA ASN A 58 -8.49 22.61 42.24
C ASN A 58 -7.18 23.25 42.75
N SER A 59 -7.04 23.43 44.07
CA SER A 59 -5.83 24.00 44.71
C SER A 59 -4.70 22.98 44.95
N VAL A 60 -4.98 21.68 44.78
CA VAL A 60 -4.03 20.59 45.10
C VAL A 60 -3.28 20.13 43.86
N GLU A 61 -2.01 20.50 43.73
CA GLU A 61 -1.10 20.01 42.69
C GLU A 61 -0.78 18.51 42.86
N LEU A 62 -0.53 17.84 41.74
CA LEU A 62 -0.15 16.42 41.69
C LEU A 62 1.39 16.28 41.76
N PRO A 63 1.95 15.56 42.75
CA PRO A 63 3.40 15.34 42.85
C PRO A 63 4.01 14.66 41.62
N HIS A 64 3.23 13.87 40.88
CA HIS A 64 3.68 13.12 39.70
C HIS A 64 2.76 13.39 38.49
N GLY A 65 3.22 14.26 37.59
CA GLY A 65 2.49 14.64 36.38
C GLY A 65 2.33 13.54 35.32
N SER A 66 3.01 12.40 35.47
CA SER A 66 2.85 11.19 34.62
C SER A 66 1.45 10.58 34.71
N LEU A 67 0.87 10.59 35.92
CA LEU A 67 -0.44 10.00 36.19
C LEU A 67 -1.58 10.60 35.36
N LEU A 68 -1.44 11.87 34.95
CA LEU A 68 -2.45 12.60 34.17
C LEU A 68 -2.86 11.89 32.88
N TRP A 69 -1.90 11.30 32.15
CA TRP A 69 -2.16 10.69 30.84
C TRP A 69 -2.23 9.16 30.90
N GLN A 70 -1.54 8.52 31.84
CA GLN A 70 -1.50 7.06 31.98
C GLN A 70 -2.89 6.48 32.29
N LEU A 71 -3.62 7.13 33.20
CA LEU A 71 -4.94 6.66 33.62
C LEU A 71 -5.97 6.71 32.47
N PRO A 72 -6.07 7.81 31.69
CA PRO A 72 -6.79 7.84 30.42
C PRO A 72 -6.41 6.77 29.39
N ALA A 73 -5.11 6.53 29.18
CA ALA A 73 -4.60 5.63 28.15
C ALA A 73 -5.09 4.18 28.31
N PHE A 74 -5.35 3.77 29.55
CA PHE A 74 -5.80 2.44 29.91
C PHE A 74 -7.27 2.40 30.38
N CYS A 75 -8.08 3.45 30.19
CA CYS A 75 -9.52 3.34 30.46
C CYS A 75 -10.19 2.36 29.46
N ASN A 76 -11.09 1.50 29.94
CA ASN A 76 -11.69 0.34 29.23
C ASN A 76 -10.61 -0.66 28.74
N ASP A 77 -10.83 -1.38 27.63
CA ASP A 77 -9.84 -2.24 26.95
C ASP A 77 -8.72 -1.44 26.25
N GLY A 78 -8.37 -0.28 26.83
CA GLY A 78 -7.47 0.71 26.26
C GLY A 78 -6.03 0.23 26.14
N PHE A 79 -5.43 0.54 24.99
CA PHE A 79 -4.00 0.41 24.73
C PHE A 79 -3.40 1.78 24.42
N LEU A 80 -2.10 1.93 24.69
CA LEU A 80 -1.33 3.11 24.33
C LEU A 80 -0.61 2.88 22.99
N ILE A 81 -0.62 3.89 22.12
CA ILE A 81 0.25 3.95 20.94
C ILE A 81 1.48 4.78 21.28
N ASP A 82 2.70 4.22 21.11
CA ASP A 82 3.92 5.01 21.12
C ASP A 82 3.99 5.88 19.85
N GLN A 83 3.76 7.17 20.05
CA GLN A 83 3.77 8.21 19.04
C GLN A 83 5.13 8.32 18.31
N ARG A 84 6.25 8.15 19.03
CA ARG A 84 7.60 8.20 18.46
C ARG A 84 7.90 6.95 17.66
N ALA A 85 7.66 5.76 18.23
CA ALA A 85 7.83 4.51 17.49
C ALA A 85 6.95 4.46 16.24
N ILE A 86 5.74 5.05 16.26
CA ILE A 86 4.93 5.23 15.04
C ILE A 86 5.57 6.22 14.06
N LYS A 87 6.07 7.39 14.49
CA LYS A 87 6.73 8.32 13.57
C LYS A 87 7.98 7.70 12.94
N ASP A 88 8.81 7.04 13.75
CA ASP A 88 10.08 6.44 13.34
C ASP A 88 9.87 5.19 12.47
N ARG A 89 8.89 4.32 12.80
CA ARG A 89 8.46 3.20 11.94
C ARG A 89 7.95 3.71 10.60
N ASN A 90 7.16 4.80 10.59
CA ASN A 90 6.70 5.40 9.35
C ASN A 90 7.85 6.01 8.55
N TRP A 91 8.72 6.80 9.17
CA TRP A 91 9.93 7.35 8.56
C TRP A 91 10.78 6.24 7.93
N ALA A 92 11.10 5.18 8.67
CA ALA A 92 11.82 4.01 8.17
C ALA A 92 11.10 3.36 6.98
N LEU A 93 9.81 3.02 7.11
CA LEU A 93 8.99 2.43 6.05
C LEU A 93 8.82 3.34 4.81
N ARG A 94 9.09 4.65 4.91
CA ARG A 94 8.88 5.65 3.85
C ARG A 94 10.21 6.16 3.26
N VAL A 95 11.33 6.05 3.98
CA VAL A 95 12.69 6.44 3.56
C VAL A 95 13.51 5.24 3.05
N LEU A 96 13.37 4.04 3.64
CA LEU A 96 14.08 2.83 3.17
C LEU A 96 13.61 2.37 1.78
N LYS A 97 12.40 2.78 1.35
CA LYS A 97 11.85 2.51 0.00
C LYS A 97 12.45 3.44 -1.07
N ALA A 98 13.77 3.44 -1.22
CA ALA A 98 14.48 4.27 -2.19
C ALA A 98 14.33 3.75 -3.65
N SER A 99 13.43 4.36 -4.42
CA SER A 99 13.31 4.20 -5.88
C SER A 99 12.49 5.36 -6.45
N ALA A 100 13.11 6.18 -7.31
CA ALA A 100 12.56 7.44 -7.86
C ALA A 100 12.25 8.52 -6.78
N PRO A 101 12.08 9.80 -7.15
CA PRO A 101 11.92 10.86 -6.14
C PRO A 101 10.50 10.88 -5.57
N HIS A 102 10.35 10.50 -4.30
CA HIS A 102 9.16 10.79 -3.47
C HIS A 102 9.08 12.28 -3.12
N ASN A 103 9.23 13.14 -4.12
CA ASN A 103 9.25 14.59 -3.98
C ASN A 103 7.84 15.07 -3.59
N THR A 104 7.80 15.90 -2.56
CA THR A 104 6.62 16.50 -1.92
C THR A 104 6.57 18.02 -2.15
N ASP A 105 7.45 18.58 -2.97
CA ASP A 105 7.62 20.03 -3.15
C ASP A 105 6.38 20.68 -3.75
N ASP A 106 5.62 19.97 -4.60
CA ASP A 106 4.32 20.41 -5.12
C ASP A 106 3.26 20.47 -4.01
N ILE A 107 3.24 19.49 -3.10
CA ILE A 107 2.37 19.47 -1.92
C ILE A 107 2.73 20.65 -1.00
N TRP A 108 4.02 20.80 -0.67
CA TRP A 108 4.56 21.93 0.09
C TRP A 108 4.34 23.29 -0.58
N ASN A 109 4.33 23.34 -1.91
CA ASN A 109 4.08 24.57 -2.66
C ASN A 109 2.61 24.90 -2.85
N HIS A 110 1.70 23.95 -2.61
CA HIS A 110 0.27 24.12 -2.81
C HIS A 110 -0.31 25.22 -1.91
N LYS A 111 -1.21 26.03 -2.48
CA LYS A 111 -1.78 27.22 -1.80
C LYS A 111 -2.44 26.86 -0.46
N GLU A 112 -3.16 25.76 -0.38
CA GLU A 112 -3.86 25.36 0.86
C GLU A 112 -2.88 24.91 1.96
N VAL A 113 -1.76 24.26 1.62
CA VAL A 113 -0.72 23.90 2.63
C VAL A 113 -0.04 25.16 3.15
N LYS A 114 0.28 26.12 2.27
CA LYS A 114 0.85 27.41 2.67
C LYS A 114 -0.10 28.20 3.58
N ASN A 115 -1.38 28.26 3.24
CA ASN A 115 -2.42 28.90 4.05
C ASN A 115 -2.60 28.19 5.41
N TRP A 116 -2.66 26.86 5.42
CA TRP A 116 -2.75 26.06 6.64
C TRP A 116 -1.52 26.25 7.54
N MET A 117 -0.32 26.39 6.96
CA MET A 117 0.91 26.69 7.70
C MET A 117 0.90 28.09 8.35
N SER A 118 0.37 29.11 7.67
CA SER A 118 0.45 30.51 8.11
C SER A 118 -0.75 31.04 8.90
N THR A 119 -1.94 30.43 8.81
CA THR A 119 -3.17 30.97 9.41
C THR A 119 -3.12 31.12 10.93
N SER A 120 -3.65 32.24 11.43
CA SER A 120 -3.94 32.49 12.84
C SER A 120 -5.31 31.96 13.27
N GLU A 121 -6.21 31.68 12.33
CA GLU A 121 -7.54 31.10 12.59
C GLU A 121 -7.50 29.57 12.54
N SER A 122 -8.34 28.93 13.36
CA SER A 122 -8.50 27.47 13.40
C SER A 122 -9.06 26.94 12.08
N THR A 123 -8.47 25.86 11.55
CA THR A 123 -8.76 25.36 10.20
C THR A 123 -8.60 23.84 10.09
N MET A 124 -9.24 23.27 9.07
CA MET A 124 -9.07 21.87 8.67
C MET A 124 -8.66 21.79 7.18
N LEU A 125 -7.59 21.06 6.88
CA LEU A 125 -7.16 20.75 5.51
C LEU A 125 -7.17 19.25 5.26
N PHE A 126 -7.99 18.79 4.30
CA PHE A 126 -7.87 17.46 3.73
C PHE A 126 -6.84 17.45 2.61
N VAL A 127 -5.86 16.56 2.73
CA VAL A 127 -4.90 16.22 1.67
C VAL A 127 -5.32 14.86 1.12
N ILE A 128 -5.91 14.85 -0.07
CA ILE A 128 -6.59 13.68 -0.66
C ILE A 128 -5.71 13.10 -1.76
N GLY A 129 -5.32 11.84 -1.62
CA GLY A 129 -4.52 11.10 -2.58
C GLY A 129 -5.30 10.09 -3.42
N ASN A 130 -4.55 9.31 -4.18
CA ASN A 130 -4.99 8.12 -4.89
C ASN A 130 -3.88 7.05 -4.82
N SER A 131 -4.05 5.90 -5.47
CA SER A 131 -3.07 4.79 -5.46
C SER A 131 -1.69 5.18 -6.01
N GLN A 132 -1.60 6.18 -6.89
CA GLN A 132 -0.34 6.68 -7.45
C GLN A 132 0.34 7.72 -6.55
N SER A 133 -0.38 8.32 -5.59
CA SER A 133 0.15 9.33 -4.68
C SER A 133 0.22 8.92 -3.21
N LEU A 134 -0.34 7.76 -2.82
CA LEU A 134 -0.35 7.26 -1.44
C LEU A 134 1.03 7.35 -0.76
N ARG A 135 2.10 6.84 -1.38
CA ARG A 135 3.49 6.92 -0.87
C ARG A 135 4.00 8.37 -0.67
N ARG A 136 3.45 9.32 -1.43
CA ARG A 136 3.75 10.77 -1.32
C ARG A 136 3.05 11.38 -0.11
N LEU A 137 1.77 11.05 0.13
CA LEU A 137 1.04 11.48 1.34
C LEU A 137 1.63 10.84 2.60
N GLU A 138 1.94 9.55 2.55
CA GLU A 138 2.68 8.82 3.58
C GLU A 138 3.94 9.63 3.98
N ARG A 139 4.83 9.91 3.02
CA ARG A 139 6.05 10.66 3.30
C ARG A 139 5.77 12.08 3.82
N PHE A 140 4.90 12.83 3.14
CA PHE A 140 4.53 14.20 3.52
C PHE A 140 3.98 14.28 4.95
N GLY A 141 3.26 13.25 5.40
CA GLY A 141 2.73 13.18 6.76
C GLY A 141 3.80 13.18 7.86
N VAL A 142 4.98 12.61 7.60
CA VAL A 142 6.11 12.71 8.56
C VAL A 142 6.80 14.07 8.41
N GLU A 143 7.06 14.51 7.17
CA GLU A 143 7.71 15.80 6.91
C GLU A 143 6.95 17.01 7.50
N VAL A 144 5.61 16.97 7.51
CA VAL A 144 4.81 18.06 8.08
C VAL A 144 4.87 18.07 9.61
N ILE A 145 4.89 16.91 10.26
CA ILE A 145 5.08 16.79 11.71
C ILE A 145 6.47 17.33 12.09
N ASP A 146 7.54 16.80 11.48
CA ASP A 146 8.93 17.22 11.74
C ASP A 146 9.18 18.71 11.44
N ARG A 147 8.33 19.36 10.64
CA ARG A 147 8.40 20.80 10.38
C ARG A 147 7.60 21.63 11.38
N VAL A 148 6.44 21.16 11.84
CA VAL A 148 5.57 21.91 12.75
C VAL A 148 5.97 21.75 14.22
N GLU A 149 6.47 20.56 14.63
CA GLU A 149 7.00 20.30 16.00
C GLU A 149 8.13 21.26 16.42
N LYS A 150 8.77 21.92 15.46
CA LYS A 150 9.82 22.94 15.67
C LYS A 150 9.29 24.30 16.14
N TYR A 151 7.98 24.53 16.09
CA TYR A 151 7.36 25.83 16.35
C TYR A 151 6.17 25.78 17.31
N GLU A 152 5.43 24.66 17.36
CA GLU A 152 4.27 24.48 18.25
C GLU A 152 4.03 22.99 18.56
N PRO A 153 3.22 22.66 19.58
CA PRO A 153 2.84 21.28 19.88
C PRO A 153 2.09 20.62 18.70
N VAL A 154 2.49 19.40 18.36
CA VAL A 154 1.81 18.56 17.36
C VAL A 154 1.37 17.26 18.00
N ILE A 155 0.10 16.93 17.84
CA ILE A 155 -0.48 15.62 18.17
C ILE A 155 -0.83 14.89 16.87
N TYR A 156 -0.57 13.59 16.79
CA TYR A 156 -0.69 12.86 15.52
C TYR A 156 -0.90 11.36 15.65
N LEU A 157 -1.48 10.80 14.58
CA LEU A 157 -1.65 9.38 14.35
C LEU A 157 -1.40 9.06 12.86
N LEU A 158 -0.41 8.20 12.60
CA LEU A 158 0.00 7.77 11.25
C LEU A 158 -0.14 6.24 11.10
N ASN A 159 -0.19 5.76 9.87
CA ASN A 159 -0.41 4.35 9.54
C ASN A 159 0.72 3.79 8.64
N PRO A 160 1.32 2.62 8.93
CA PRO A 160 0.72 1.52 9.67
C PRO A 160 1.12 1.40 11.14
N LEU A 161 0.15 0.91 11.93
CA LEU A 161 0.36 0.37 13.27
C LEU A 161 1.38 -0.80 13.28
N PRO A 162 1.94 -1.18 14.44
CA PRO A 162 2.81 -2.35 14.57
C PRO A 162 2.14 -3.67 14.15
N ASP A 163 2.95 -4.60 13.66
CA ASP A 163 2.54 -5.97 13.34
C ASP A 163 2.37 -6.74 14.66
N GLY A 164 1.16 -7.26 14.92
CA GLY A 164 0.75 -7.80 16.23
C GLY A 164 -0.70 -7.44 16.59
N PHE A 165 -1.23 -6.35 16.02
CA PHE A 165 -2.67 -6.04 15.99
C PHE A 165 -3.43 -7.04 15.09
N SER A 166 -3.69 -8.22 15.66
CA SER A 166 -4.64 -9.22 15.16
C SER A 166 -6.09 -8.74 15.34
N GLU A 167 -7.03 -9.35 14.63
CA GLU A 167 -8.35 -8.76 14.35
C GLU A 167 -9.47 -9.28 15.29
N PRO A 168 -9.71 -8.63 16.44
CA PRO A 168 -11.07 -8.59 16.99
C PRO A 168 -11.58 -7.18 17.34
N SER A 169 -10.71 -6.19 17.54
CA SER A 169 -11.08 -4.81 17.88
C SER A 169 -10.89 -3.88 16.67
N THR A 170 -11.99 -3.43 16.06
CA THR A 170 -11.94 -2.41 14.99
C THR A 170 -11.57 -1.05 15.57
N PHE A 171 -10.48 -0.43 15.10
CA PHE A 171 -10.03 0.87 15.60
C PHE A 171 -10.98 1.99 15.17
N SER A 172 -11.54 2.71 16.15
CA SER A 172 -12.66 3.64 15.99
C SER A 172 -12.26 5.12 16.09
N THR A 173 -13.17 6.03 15.74
CA THR A 173 -13.04 7.46 16.04
C THR A 173 -12.90 7.72 17.54
N LEU A 174 -13.56 6.94 18.41
CA LEU A 174 -13.39 7.06 19.87
C LEU A 174 -11.95 6.73 20.30
N ASP A 175 -11.30 5.75 19.66
CA ASP A 175 -9.92 5.40 19.96
C ASP A 175 -8.94 6.46 19.43
N VAL A 176 -9.19 7.00 18.23
CA VAL A 176 -8.46 8.16 17.69
C VAL A 176 -8.54 9.34 18.66
N LEU A 177 -9.74 9.72 19.09
CA LEU A 177 -9.96 10.82 20.04
C LEU A 177 -9.32 10.54 21.42
N ARG A 178 -9.26 9.27 21.85
CA ARG A 178 -8.58 8.86 23.09
C ARG A 178 -7.07 9.07 23.02
N GLN A 179 -6.41 8.61 21.94
CA GLN A 179 -4.96 8.84 21.78
C GLN A 179 -4.64 10.34 21.68
N LEU A 180 -5.47 11.14 20.97
CA LEU A 180 -5.30 12.60 20.93
C LEU A 180 -5.41 13.24 22.32
N GLY A 181 -6.39 12.81 23.15
CA GLY A 181 -6.53 13.28 24.53
C GLY A 181 -5.32 12.94 25.41
N VAL A 182 -4.76 11.72 25.24
CA VAL A 182 -3.54 11.27 25.91
C VAL A 182 -2.32 12.12 25.50
N GLN A 183 -2.14 12.39 24.20
CA GLN A 183 -1.04 13.23 23.70
C GLN A 183 -1.17 14.70 24.14
N CYS A 184 -2.39 15.25 24.22
CA CYS A 184 -2.63 16.55 24.85
C CYS A 184 -2.22 16.57 26.34
N LEU A 185 -2.48 15.49 27.09
CA LEU A 185 -2.08 15.40 28.50
C LEU A 185 -0.56 15.22 28.69
N GLN A 186 0.10 14.52 27.78
CA GLN A 186 1.57 14.41 27.75
C GLN A 186 2.25 15.76 27.43
N THR A 187 1.58 16.63 26.67
CA THR A 187 2.09 17.97 26.29
C THR A 187 1.59 19.11 27.19
N LEU A 188 0.71 18.84 28.16
CA LEU A 188 0.22 19.86 29.09
C LEU A 188 1.28 20.24 30.13
N THR A 189 1.57 21.54 30.23
CA THR A 189 2.43 22.12 31.27
C THR A 189 1.64 22.38 32.55
N ASN A 190 0.46 22.99 32.44
CA ASN A 190 -0.48 23.28 33.53
C ASN A 190 -1.93 23.33 33.02
N PRO A 191 -2.95 23.10 33.88
CA PRO A 191 -2.86 22.77 35.30
C PRO A 191 -2.64 21.28 35.55
N LYS A 192 -1.93 20.94 36.63
CA LYS A 192 -1.66 19.55 37.04
C LYS A 192 -2.24 19.23 38.41
N THR A 193 -3.55 19.45 38.58
CA THR A 193 -4.22 19.39 39.89
C THR A 193 -5.15 18.20 40.04
N LEU A 194 -5.37 17.74 41.28
CA LEU A 194 -6.21 16.56 41.55
C LEU A 194 -7.67 16.77 41.11
N GLY A 195 -8.22 17.97 41.32
CA GLY A 195 -9.55 18.33 40.83
C GLY A 195 -9.68 18.33 39.30
N PHE A 196 -8.57 18.54 38.57
CA PHE A 196 -8.53 18.35 37.13
C PHE A 196 -8.57 16.86 36.77
N LEU A 197 -7.73 16.02 37.40
CA LEU A 197 -7.72 14.56 37.21
C LEU A 197 -9.10 13.91 37.47
N VAL A 198 -9.80 14.33 38.53
CA VAL A 198 -11.15 13.83 38.87
C VAL A 198 -12.16 14.14 37.76
N ARG A 199 -12.19 15.39 37.25
CA ARG A 199 -13.06 15.77 36.12
C ARG A 199 -12.71 14.99 34.85
N LEU A 200 -11.42 14.87 34.53
CA LEU A 200 -10.94 14.15 33.35
C LEU A 200 -11.41 12.68 33.36
N ASN A 201 -11.23 11.96 34.47
CA ASN A 201 -11.58 10.54 34.60
C ASN A 201 -13.07 10.24 34.37
N GLN A 202 -13.98 11.20 34.60
CA GLN A 202 -15.40 11.03 34.26
C GLN A 202 -15.61 11.05 32.73
N THR A 203 -14.99 12.00 32.03
CA THR A 203 -15.11 12.15 30.56
C THR A 203 -14.37 11.06 29.80
N PHE A 204 -13.21 10.60 30.28
CA PHE A 204 -12.41 9.52 29.67
C PHE A 204 -13.10 8.15 29.64
N ARG A 205 -14.29 8.01 30.25
CA ARG A 205 -15.13 6.81 30.22
C ARG A 205 -16.35 6.93 29.30
N SER A 206 -16.57 8.09 28.66
CA SER A 206 -17.74 8.30 27.79
C SER A 206 -17.62 7.49 26.50
N ASP A 207 -18.74 6.93 26.06
CA ASP A 207 -18.95 6.26 24.78
C ASP A 207 -19.28 7.25 23.65
N ARG A 208 -19.34 8.57 23.93
CA ARG A 208 -19.83 9.60 23.01
C ARG A 208 -18.71 10.48 22.47
N GLU A 209 -18.52 10.51 21.15
CA GLU A 209 -17.56 11.39 20.47
C GLU A 209 -17.66 12.85 20.95
N SER A 210 -18.86 13.36 21.20
CA SER A 210 -19.10 14.74 21.63
C SER A 210 -18.46 15.09 22.98
N ASP A 211 -18.31 14.12 23.88
CA ASP A 211 -17.68 14.33 25.18
C ASP A 211 -16.15 14.31 25.07
N TRP A 212 -15.59 13.47 24.19
CA TRP A 212 -14.18 13.51 23.83
C TRP A 212 -13.79 14.82 23.12
N HIS A 213 -14.65 15.39 22.28
CA HIS A 213 -14.40 16.72 21.71
C HIS A 213 -14.42 17.83 22.78
N LYS A 214 -15.32 17.77 23.79
CA LYS A 214 -15.28 18.71 24.93
C LYS A 214 -13.99 18.53 25.74
N LEU A 215 -13.54 17.29 25.90
CA LEU A 215 -12.30 16.96 26.59
C LEU A 215 -11.09 17.58 25.87
N LEU A 216 -10.99 17.42 24.55
CA LEU A 216 -9.96 18.07 23.74
C LEU A 216 -10.03 19.61 23.87
N ALA A 217 -11.22 20.22 23.91
CA ALA A 217 -11.37 21.66 24.15
C ALA A 217 -10.82 22.08 25.54
N GLU A 218 -11.17 21.34 26.59
CA GLU A 218 -10.71 21.59 27.96
C GLU A 218 -9.21 21.35 28.15
N LEU A 219 -8.59 20.50 27.34
CA LEU A 219 -7.14 20.26 27.32
C LEU A 219 -6.39 21.32 26.50
N MET A 220 -6.89 21.65 25.30
CA MET A 220 -6.21 22.53 24.35
C MET A 220 -6.25 24.02 24.74
N LYS A 221 -7.26 24.47 25.51
CA LYS A 221 -7.45 25.88 25.89
C LYS A 221 -6.27 26.53 26.65
N PHE A 222 -5.33 25.73 27.14
CA PHE A 222 -4.11 26.19 27.82
C PHE A 222 -2.93 26.43 26.86
N GLN A 223 -3.09 26.14 25.57
CA GLN A 223 -2.11 26.40 24.51
C GLN A 223 -2.62 27.49 23.57
N GLN A 224 -1.74 28.38 23.10
CA GLN A 224 -2.11 29.43 22.12
C GLN A 224 -2.38 28.85 20.72
N ARG A 225 -1.63 27.80 20.34
CA ARG A 225 -1.72 27.14 19.03
C ARG A 225 -1.34 25.67 19.17
N ILE A 226 -2.05 24.79 18.45
CA ILE A 226 -1.79 23.34 18.41
C ILE A 226 -2.12 22.80 17.01
N SER A 227 -1.29 21.87 16.53
CA SER A 227 -1.53 21.16 15.28
C SER A 227 -1.91 19.70 15.51
N ILE A 228 -2.84 19.19 14.69
CA ILE A 228 -3.31 17.81 14.67
C ILE A 228 -3.04 17.22 13.28
N VAL A 229 -2.31 16.11 13.19
CA VAL A 229 -2.04 15.42 11.91
C VAL A 229 -2.56 13.98 11.96
N LEU A 230 -3.59 13.68 11.17
CA LEU A 230 -4.26 12.38 11.17
C LEU A 230 -4.17 11.70 9.80
N GLU A 231 -3.84 10.41 9.79
CA GLU A 231 -3.90 9.56 8.60
C GLU A 231 -5.09 8.61 8.68
N VAL A 232 -6.09 8.78 7.80
CA VAL A 232 -7.37 8.04 7.83
C VAL A 232 -7.18 6.52 7.68
N GLY A 233 -6.04 6.09 7.14
CA GLY A 233 -5.66 4.68 7.07
C GLY A 233 -5.64 3.96 8.42
N ILE A 234 -5.47 4.68 9.54
CA ILE A 234 -5.44 4.10 10.89
C ILE A 234 -6.76 3.42 11.29
N LEU A 235 -7.91 3.93 10.82
CA LEU A 235 -9.22 3.32 11.05
C LEU A 235 -9.41 2.00 10.28
N ARG A 236 -8.51 1.67 9.33
CA ARG A 236 -8.54 0.48 8.45
C ARG A 236 -9.92 0.22 7.82
N SER A 237 -10.71 -0.63 8.46
CA SER A 237 -12.08 -1.03 8.12
C SER A 237 -13.11 0.07 8.34
N ASN A 238 -12.93 0.83 9.42
CA ASN A 238 -13.92 1.78 9.97
C ASN A 238 -13.72 3.20 9.43
N PHE A 239 -13.03 3.36 8.30
CA PHE A 239 -12.69 4.66 7.70
C PHE A 239 -13.88 5.62 7.50
N ARG A 240 -15.12 5.12 7.46
CA ARG A 240 -16.34 5.93 7.40
C ARG A 240 -16.63 6.71 8.67
N GLU A 241 -16.09 6.30 9.80
CA GLU A 241 -16.16 7.10 11.03
C GLU A 241 -15.37 8.41 10.89
N ALA A 242 -14.47 8.55 9.90
CA ALA A 242 -13.86 9.82 9.54
C ALA A 242 -14.80 10.77 8.75
N ASP A 243 -15.97 10.31 8.29
CA ASP A 243 -17.01 11.20 7.75
C ASP A 243 -17.68 12.04 8.87
N THR A 244 -17.53 11.68 10.17
CA THR A 244 -18.00 12.52 11.31
C THR A 244 -17.01 13.63 11.70
N TRP A 245 -15.71 13.40 11.47
CA TRP A 245 -14.61 14.30 11.86
C TRP A 245 -14.81 15.78 11.43
N PRO A 246 -15.28 16.12 10.21
CA PRO A 246 -15.52 17.50 9.81
C PRO A 246 -16.44 18.26 10.78
N SER A 247 -17.49 17.60 11.27
CA SER A 247 -18.46 18.19 12.18
C SER A 247 -17.91 18.30 13.61
N GLY A 248 -17.33 17.23 14.16
CA GLY A 248 -16.76 17.21 15.51
C GLY A 248 -15.64 18.23 15.71
N PHE A 249 -14.70 18.31 14.76
CA PHE A 249 -13.64 19.32 14.80
C PHE A 249 -14.17 20.75 14.56
N SER A 250 -15.22 20.95 13.74
CA SER A 250 -15.84 22.27 13.61
C SER A 250 -16.46 22.75 14.92
N THR A 251 -17.09 21.86 15.69
CA THR A 251 -17.59 22.18 17.04
C THR A 251 -16.44 22.44 18.03
N LEU A 252 -15.33 21.69 17.96
CA LEU A 252 -14.12 21.96 18.75
C LEU A 252 -13.57 23.37 18.48
N PHE A 253 -13.51 23.79 17.21
CA PHE A 253 -13.03 25.13 16.84
C PHE A 253 -13.94 26.24 17.40
N GLN A 254 -15.26 26.03 17.46
CA GLN A 254 -16.20 26.98 18.06
C GLN A 254 -15.96 27.13 19.58
N TRP A 255 -15.75 26.03 20.30
CA TRP A 255 -15.48 26.08 21.75
C TRP A 255 -14.13 26.73 22.12
N LEU A 256 -13.16 26.65 21.21
CA LEU A 256 -11.82 27.23 21.35
C LEU A 256 -11.65 28.61 20.67
N GLN A 257 -12.69 29.15 20.05
CA GLN A 257 -12.64 30.42 19.33
C GLN A 257 -12.13 31.56 20.24
N GLY A 258 -11.10 32.28 19.78
CA GLY A 258 -10.43 33.34 20.53
C GLY A 258 -9.51 32.89 21.69
N LYS A 259 -9.38 31.58 21.93
CA LYS A 259 -8.52 31.01 22.98
C LYS A 259 -7.31 30.27 22.40
N THR A 260 -7.56 29.39 21.43
CA THR A 260 -6.55 28.50 20.84
C THR A 260 -6.76 28.36 19.34
N CYS A 261 -5.71 28.61 18.56
CA CYS A 261 -5.68 28.29 17.13
C CYS A 261 -5.41 26.79 16.96
N VAL A 262 -6.42 26.03 16.50
CA VAL A 262 -6.30 24.58 16.25
C VAL A 262 -6.22 24.32 14.75
N ARG A 263 -5.16 23.65 14.30
CA ARG A 263 -4.93 23.39 12.87
C ARG A 263 -4.91 21.89 12.62
N VAL A 264 -5.94 21.39 11.93
CA VAL A 264 -6.11 19.96 11.65
C VAL A 264 -5.73 19.65 10.21
N MET A 265 -4.87 18.65 10.00
CA MET A 265 -4.55 18.11 8.69
C MET A 265 -4.97 16.64 8.64
N ILE A 266 -5.79 16.29 7.65
CA ILE A 266 -6.29 14.93 7.45
C ILE A 266 -5.72 14.41 6.13
N LEU A 267 -4.84 13.42 6.23
CA LEU A 267 -4.20 12.71 5.12
C LEU A 267 -5.06 11.50 4.78
N THR A 268 -5.45 11.34 3.51
CA THR A 268 -6.33 10.24 3.11
C THR A 268 -6.12 9.81 1.66
N GLY A 269 -6.01 8.51 1.42
CA GLY A 269 -6.09 7.93 0.07
C GLY A 269 -7.54 7.78 -0.45
N ARG A 270 -8.54 8.12 0.39
CA ARG A 270 -9.98 8.04 0.09
C ARG A 270 -10.61 9.44 0.07
N PRO A 271 -11.55 9.75 -0.83
CA PRO A 271 -12.38 10.94 -0.68
C PRO A 271 -13.34 10.78 0.52
N ILE A 272 -13.33 11.77 1.43
CA ILE A 272 -14.27 11.89 2.56
C ILE A 272 -15.43 12.80 2.17
N ILE A 273 -16.63 12.53 2.69
CA ILE A 273 -17.82 13.33 2.42
C ILE A 273 -17.86 14.53 3.38
N ALA A 274 -17.75 15.72 2.81
CA ALA A 274 -17.94 16.99 3.50
C ALA A 274 -18.29 18.08 2.46
N ASP A 275 -18.71 19.26 2.92
CA ASP A 275 -18.81 20.47 2.10
C ASP A 275 -17.61 21.41 2.28
N ASN A 276 -17.26 22.18 1.25
CA ASN A 276 -16.17 23.16 1.31
C ASN A 276 -16.72 24.46 1.91
N ASN A 277 -16.05 25.00 2.93
CA ASN A 277 -16.47 26.27 3.55
C ASN A 277 -15.26 27.14 3.91
N CYS A 278 -15.43 28.14 4.78
CA CYS A 278 -14.34 29.01 5.24
C CYS A 278 -13.26 28.22 6.02
N ILE A 279 -13.67 27.31 6.89
CA ILE A 279 -12.84 26.55 7.83
C ILE A 279 -12.20 25.31 7.18
N ILE A 280 -12.99 24.57 6.38
CA ILE A 280 -12.63 23.28 5.78
C ILE A 280 -12.13 23.49 4.34
N LYS A 281 -10.87 23.15 4.11
CA LYS A 281 -10.18 23.18 2.80
C LYS A 281 -9.82 21.78 2.32
N ARG A 282 -9.61 21.64 1.01
CA ARG A 282 -9.17 20.39 0.39
C ARG A 282 -8.13 20.65 -0.68
N MET A 283 -7.28 19.65 -0.89
CA MET A 283 -6.42 19.55 -2.06
C MET A 283 -6.32 18.10 -2.51
N THR A 284 -6.12 17.90 -3.81
CA THR A 284 -5.86 16.58 -4.40
C THR A 284 -4.38 16.47 -4.74
N VAL A 285 -3.74 15.38 -4.33
CA VAL A 285 -2.35 15.05 -4.69
C VAL A 285 -2.39 14.02 -5.80
N GLY A 286 -2.03 14.43 -7.01
CA GLY A 286 -1.86 13.53 -8.15
C GLY A 286 -0.54 12.72 -8.11
N PRO A 287 -0.28 11.91 -9.15
CA PRO A 287 1.06 11.33 -9.36
C PRO A 287 2.15 12.41 -9.37
N PHE A 288 3.41 12.01 -9.17
CA PHE A 288 4.53 12.95 -9.18
C PHE A 288 4.59 13.74 -10.51
N PRO A 289 4.55 15.08 -10.48
CA PRO A 289 4.51 15.90 -11.70
C PRO A 289 5.85 15.88 -12.44
N MET A 290 6.04 14.89 -13.32
CA MET A 290 7.16 14.83 -14.25
C MET A 290 7.10 15.96 -15.28
N LYS A 291 7.60 17.15 -14.91
CA LYS A 291 8.19 18.06 -15.89
C LYS A 291 9.28 17.29 -16.64
N ARG A 292 9.26 17.34 -17.98
CA ARG A 292 10.39 16.87 -18.78
C ARG A 292 11.61 17.72 -18.44
N LEU A 293 12.51 17.19 -17.62
CA LEU A 293 13.86 17.71 -17.47
C LEU A 293 14.52 17.68 -18.85
N SER A 294 15.22 18.75 -19.22
CA SER A 294 16.05 18.73 -20.42
C SER A 294 17.16 17.68 -20.28
N PRO A 295 17.75 17.21 -21.40
CA PRO A 295 18.91 16.32 -21.34
C PRO A 295 20.06 16.88 -20.50
N MET A 296 20.24 18.21 -20.49
CA MET A 296 21.28 18.89 -19.70
C MET A 296 20.96 18.94 -18.21
N GLU A 297 19.72 19.23 -17.80
CA GLU A 297 19.29 19.16 -16.40
C GLU A 297 19.36 17.73 -15.86
N THR A 298 18.99 16.74 -16.68
CA THR A 298 19.13 15.31 -16.36
C THR A 298 20.60 14.93 -16.13
N LEU A 299 21.51 15.41 -16.98
CA LEU A 299 22.96 15.25 -16.82
C LEU A 299 23.49 15.97 -15.57
N HIS A 300 22.91 17.12 -15.20
CA HIS A 300 23.25 17.84 -13.97
C HIS A 300 22.79 17.11 -12.71
N LEU A 301 21.61 16.48 -12.75
CA LEU A 301 21.10 15.63 -11.66
C LEU A 301 21.97 14.37 -11.50
N MET A 302 22.33 13.70 -12.60
CA MET A 302 23.22 12.55 -12.56
C MET A 302 24.63 12.88 -12.08
N ARG A 303 25.18 14.04 -12.49
CA ARG A 303 26.51 14.50 -12.03
C ARG A 303 26.52 14.94 -10.56
N SER A 304 25.43 15.51 -10.05
CA SER A 304 25.34 15.87 -8.62
C SER A 304 25.16 14.62 -7.74
N ALA A 305 24.36 13.64 -8.17
CA ALA A 305 24.22 12.36 -7.46
C ALA A 305 25.50 11.51 -7.46
N ALA A 306 26.27 11.50 -8.55
CA ALA A 306 27.52 10.74 -8.66
C ALA A 306 28.78 11.49 -8.18
N GLY A 307 28.66 12.78 -7.79
CA GLY A 307 29.80 13.67 -7.58
C GLY A 307 30.23 13.87 -6.13
N GLN A 308 29.43 13.49 -5.13
CA GLN A 308 29.72 13.79 -3.73
C GLN A 308 30.57 12.71 -3.04
N LYS A 309 31.90 12.85 -3.14
CA LYS A 309 32.76 12.51 -2.00
C LYS A 309 32.43 13.46 -0.82
N PRO A 310 32.64 13.06 0.44
CA PRO A 310 32.33 13.88 1.61
C PRO A 310 33.30 15.07 1.74
N SER A 311 33.05 16.16 0.99
CA SER A 311 33.73 17.43 1.19
C SER A 311 33.22 18.10 2.46
N GLN A 312 34.10 18.25 3.45
CA GLN A 312 33.80 18.99 4.68
C GLN A 312 33.34 20.41 4.36
N ALA A 313 32.09 20.73 4.74
CA ALA A 313 31.56 22.08 4.79
C ALA A 313 31.54 22.55 6.26
N PRO A 314 31.69 23.85 6.54
CA PRO A 314 32.23 24.30 7.82
C PRO A 314 31.27 24.14 9.00
N ILE A 315 31.84 23.83 10.17
CA ILE A 315 31.15 23.86 11.47
C ILE A 315 30.86 25.33 11.84
N THR A 316 29.73 25.85 11.36
CA THR A 316 29.21 27.15 11.78
C THR A 316 28.64 27.05 13.20
N LYS A 317 29.44 27.51 14.17
CA LYS A 317 29.12 27.46 15.61
C LYS A 317 27.82 28.21 15.93
N HIS A 318 26.72 27.48 16.13
CA HIS A 318 25.64 27.97 16.99
C HIS A 318 26.00 27.71 18.45
N ARG A 319 26.18 28.80 19.20
CA ARG A 319 26.47 28.76 20.63
C ARG A 319 25.24 28.29 21.40
N GLY A 320 25.43 27.37 22.34
CA GLY A 320 24.51 27.21 23.47
C GLY A 320 24.61 28.40 24.44
N PRO A 321 23.68 28.55 25.41
CA PRO A 321 23.73 29.62 26.39
C PRO A 321 25.01 29.56 27.25
N SER A 322 25.56 30.73 27.57
CA SER A 322 26.80 30.86 28.35
C SER A 322 26.54 30.90 29.86
N LEU A 323 27.32 30.14 30.61
CA LEU A 323 27.58 30.37 32.04
C LEU A 323 29.08 30.12 32.32
N ILE A 324 29.79 31.22 32.63
CA ILE A 324 30.82 31.41 33.70
C ILE A 324 31.59 30.13 34.14
N SER A 325 32.94 30.07 34.14
CA SER A 325 33.94 31.11 34.49
C SER A 325 35.30 31.03 33.76
N SER A 326 36.07 32.13 33.88
CA SER A 326 37.55 32.32 33.86
C SER A 326 38.48 31.09 33.91
N ILE A 327 39.53 30.92 33.06
CA ILE A 327 40.78 31.73 32.81
C ILE A 327 41.95 31.31 33.76
N LEU A 328 43.19 31.36 33.23
CA LEU A 328 44.51 30.95 33.80
C LEU A 328 44.86 29.44 33.76
N GLU A 329 46.12 29.00 33.58
CA GLU A 329 47.22 29.48 32.70
C GLU A 329 48.36 28.43 32.58
N ASN A 330 49.16 28.53 31.52
CA ASN A 330 50.57 28.12 31.33
C ASN A 330 51.15 26.71 31.68
N GLU A 331 51.85 26.15 30.67
CA GLU A 331 53.12 25.39 30.69
C GLU A 331 53.29 23.98 31.35
N GLY A 332 54.10 23.13 30.67
CA GLY A 332 55.12 22.29 31.32
C GLY A 332 54.89 20.76 31.49
N PRO A 333 55.58 19.89 30.72
CA PRO A 333 55.86 18.47 31.04
C PRO A 333 57.29 18.32 31.66
N PRO A 334 57.95 17.14 31.82
CA PRO A 334 57.58 15.72 31.62
C PRO A 334 57.99 14.74 32.78
N GLY A 335 57.83 13.42 32.59
CA GLY A 335 58.40 12.31 33.40
C GLY A 335 57.54 11.02 33.30
N LEU A 336 58.02 9.81 32.96
CA LEU A 336 59.01 8.90 33.59
C LEU A 336 58.56 8.36 34.98
N SER A 337 58.62 7.04 35.30
CA SER A 337 59.16 5.88 34.57
C SER A 337 58.79 4.50 35.20
N GLU A 338 58.62 3.47 34.34
CA GLU A 338 59.01 2.04 34.50
C GLU A 338 58.39 1.09 35.59
N PRO A 339 58.53 -0.27 35.45
CA PRO A 339 57.58 -1.26 36.00
C PRO A 339 58.19 -2.38 36.89
N VAL A 340 57.36 -3.35 37.31
CA VAL A 340 57.77 -4.67 37.87
C VAL A 340 56.91 -5.81 37.29
N GLN A 341 57.50 -6.99 37.08
CA GLN A 341 56.85 -8.26 36.68
C GLN A 341 56.75 -9.23 37.87
N GLU A 342 55.85 -10.22 37.82
CA GLU A 342 56.21 -11.57 38.33
C GLU A 342 55.42 -12.72 37.67
N LYS A 343 55.74 -13.98 38.04
CA LYS A 343 55.55 -15.20 37.23
C LYS A 343 54.58 -16.25 37.79
N ALA A 344 54.11 -17.11 36.89
CA ALA A 344 53.14 -18.19 37.12
C ALA A 344 53.70 -19.51 37.71
N LEU A 345 52.79 -20.31 38.28
CA LEU A 345 52.80 -21.79 38.31
C LEU A 345 51.36 -22.27 37.91
N SER A 346 51.06 -23.29 37.09
CA SER A 346 51.49 -24.72 37.01
C SER A 346 50.92 -25.60 38.13
N THR A 347 50.07 -26.64 37.93
CA THR A 347 49.38 -27.22 36.73
C THR A 347 47.98 -27.78 37.19
N ARG A 348 47.26 -28.84 36.71
CA ARG A 348 47.48 -29.98 35.78
C ARG A 348 46.15 -30.75 35.47
N ASN A 349 46.02 -31.32 34.26
CA ASN A 349 45.16 -32.48 33.85
C ASN A 349 43.60 -32.41 34.00
N ALA A 350 42.78 -33.14 33.22
CA ALA A 350 42.96 -33.89 31.95
C ALA A 350 41.59 -34.23 31.30
N GLU A 351 41.59 -34.54 29.98
CA GLU A 351 40.59 -35.36 29.23
C GLU A 351 39.09 -34.91 29.22
N SER A 352 38.29 -35.08 28.16
CA SER A 352 38.48 -35.37 26.72
C SER A 352 37.21 -34.85 25.96
N SER A 353 37.02 -34.89 24.64
CA SER A 353 37.77 -35.46 23.51
C SER A 353 37.49 -34.67 22.21
N SER A 354 38.26 -34.98 21.16
CA SER A 354 38.15 -34.55 19.75
C SER A 354 36.88 -35.05 19.02
N CYS A 355 36.33 -34.45 17.95
CA CYS A 355 36.87 -33.75 16.76
C CYS A 355 37.51 -34.66 15.66
N GLN A 356 37.10 -34.48 14.40
CA GLN A 356 37.92 -34.62 13.18
C GLN A 356 37.24 -33.80 12.05
N HIS A 357 37.89 -32.84 11.37
CA HIS A 357 38.98 -32.91 10.34
C HIS A 357 38.46 -33.39 8.96
N CYS A 358 38.78 -32.77 7.83
CA CYS A 358 40.12 -32.48 7.26
C CYS A 358 40.09 -31.23 6.30
N LYS A 359 41.12 -30.34 6.26
CA LYS A 359 42.33 -30.29 5.36
C LYS A 359 42.05 -29.86 3.90
N ASP A 360 42.93 -29.17 3.15
CA ASP A 360 44.21 -28.44 3.37
C ASP A 360 44.53 -27.57 2.11
N LEU A 361 45.62 -26.76 2.13
CA LEU A 361 46.48 -26.26 1.01
C LEU A 361 46.64 -24.73 0.80
N ASN A 362 47.56 -24.16 1.61
CA ASN A 362 48.77 -23.40 1.24
C ASN A 362 48.78 -22.20 0.25
N ASN A 363 49.28 -21.07 0.79
CA ASN A 363 50.35 -20.16 0.29
C ASN A 363 50.15 -19.39 -1.04
N GLU A 364 50.51 -18.10 -1.16
CA GLU A 364 51.17 -17.11 -0.28
C GLU A 364 50.60 -15.69 -0.60
N GLU A 365 51.05 -14.50 -0.15
CA GLU A 365 52.35 -14.01 0.36
C GLU A 365 52.15 -12.88 1.43
N PHE A 366 52.98 -11.81 1.49
CA PHE A 366 52.94 -10.73 2.49
C PHE A 366 52.14 -9.48 2.01
N SER A 367 51.55 -8.64 2.87
CA SER A 367 52.22 -7.87 3.93
C SER A 367 51.24 -7.12 4.87
N ASN A 368 51.77 -6.73 6.05
CA ASN A 368 51.27 -5.74 7.01
C ASN A 368 49.84 -5.90 7.59
N MET A 369 49.78 -6.29 8.87
CA MET A 369 48.64 -5.97 9.77
C MET A 369 49.02 -4.82 10.71
N ASP A 370 48.08 -3.91 10.94
CA ASP A 370 48.05 -3.09 12.16
C ASP A 370 46.60 -2.64 12.46
N ASN A 371 46.31 -2.34 13.73
CA ASN A 371 45.00 -1.90 14.26
C ASN A 371 43.76 -2.78 13.94
N MET A 372 43.37 -3.63 14.89
CA MET A 372 41.99 -4.12 14.98
C MET A 372 41.14 -3.15 15.82
N SER A 373 39.89 -2.90 15.43
CA SER A 373 38.90 -2.17 16.25
C SER A 373 37.51 -2.75 16.02
N MET A 374 36.77 -2.95 17.11
CA MET A 374 35.46 -3.60 17.08
C MET A 374 34.41 -2.73 16.36
N PRO A 375 33.65 -3.26 15.40
CA PRO A 375 32.60 -2.51 14.71
C PRO A 375 31.40 -2.23 15.63
N ARG A 376 30.73 -1.09 15.43
CA ARG A 376 29.48 -0.76 16.12
C ARG A 376 28.29 -1.48 15.44
N PRO A 377 27.23 -1.88 16.18
CA PRO A 377 26.16 -2.72 15.61
C PRO A 377 25.26 -2.04 14.56
N THR A 378 25.35 -0.73 14.38
CA THR A 378 24.43 0.06 13.55
C THR A 378 24.70 -0.05 12.05
N ASP A 379 25.97 -0.14 11.66
CA ASP A 379 26.38 0.19 10.29
C ASP A 379 26.32 -1.05 9.38
N SER A 380 26.64 -2.23 9.92
CA SER A 380 26.50 -3.51 9.23
C SER A 380 25.04 -3.89 8.94
N LEU A 381 24.11 -3.51 9.83
CA LEU A 381 22.67 -3.63 9.59
C LEU A 381 22.22 -2.75 8.42
N HIS A 382 22.78 -1.54 8.29
CA HIS A 382 22.40 -0.58 7.26
C HIS A 382 22.82 -1.06 5.85
N GLU A 383 23.98 -1.68 5.69
CA GLU A 383 24.40 -2.29 4.42
C GLU A 383 23.62 -3.58 4.13
N SER A 384 23.45 -4.45 5.14
CA SER A 384 22.73 -5.72 5.02
C SER A 384 21.27 -5.51 4.60
N LEU A 385 20.53 -4.62 5.26
CA LEU A 385 19.12 -4.36 4.96
C LEU A 385 18.91 -3.67 3.60
N GLY A 386 19.84 -2.79 3.21
CA GLY A 386 19.85 -2.20 1.86
C GLY A 386 20.01 -3.27 0.78
N ALA A 387 20.94 -4.20 0.97
CA ALA A 387 21.11 -5.36 0.10
C ALA A 387 19.87 -6.27 0.10
N ILE A 388 19.24 -6.51 1.25
CA ILE A 388 18.03 -7.35 1.37
C ILE A 388 16.84 -6.73 0.63
N GLN A 389 16.57 -5.42 0.74
CA GLN A 389 15.40 -4.83 0.10
C GLN A 389 15.60 -4.55 -1.41
N ALA A 390 16.83 -4.21 -1.82
CA ALA A 390 17.20 -4.22 -3.24
C ALA A 390 17.12 -5.65 -3.82
N SER A 391 17.55 -6.67 -3.06
CA SER A 391 17.37 -8.07 -3.42
C SER A 391 15.89 -8.42 -3.55
N ALA A 392 15.01 -8.02 -2.62
CA ALA A 392 13.58 -8.35 -2.63
C ALA A 392 12.78 -7.66 -3.75
N SER A 393 13.13 -6.43 -4.13
CA SER A 393 12.52 -5.77 -5.31
C SER A 393 12.99 -6.45 -6.60
N ASN A 394 14.30 -6.70 -6.72
CA ASN A 394 14.84 -7.49 -7.82
C ASN A 394 14.41 -8.97 -7.76
N SER A 395 13.98 -9.50 -6.62
CA SER A 395 13.48 -10.87 -6.47
C SER A 395 12.10 -10.94 -7.10
N ARG A 396 11.13 -10.12 -6.64
CA ARG A 396 9.78 -10.06 -7.23
C ARG A 396 9.81 -9.72 -8.73
N LYS A 397 10.78 -8.92 -9.17
CA LYS A 397 11.07 -8.74 -10.61
C LYS A 397 11.57 -10.04 -11.26
N ARG A 398 12.64 -10.67 -10.75
CA ARG A 398 13.18 -11.94 -11.27
C ARG A 398 12.15 -13.08 -11.27
N GLU A 399 11.29 -13.15 -10.26
CA GLU A 399 10.19 -14.12 -10.13
C GLU A 399 9.15 -13.90 -11.23
N THR A 400 8.71 -12.65 -11.45
CA THR A 400 7.80 -12.30 -12.54
C THR A 400 8.45 -12.51 -13.92
N GLU A 401 9.75 -12.22 -14.07
CA GLU A 401 10.52 -12.55 -15.27
C GLU A 401 10.68 -14.07 -15.48
N GLN A 402 10.80 -14.87 -14.40
CA GLN A 402 10.77 -16.33 -14.46
C GLN A 402 9.39 -16.86 -14.86
N TRP A 403 8.30 -16.27 -14.38
CA TRP A 403 6.94 -16.63 -14.81
C TRP A 403 6.74 -16.36 -16.30
N PHE A 404 7.17 -15.20 -16.81
CA PHE A 404 7.13 -14.88 -18.24
C PHE A 404 8.06 -15.80 -19.06
N LYS A 405 9.25 -16.14 -18.56
CA LYS A 405 10.14 -17.11 -19.19
C LYS A 405 9.53 -18.52 -19.23
N MET A 406 8.82 -18.94 -18.19
CA MET A 406 8.09 -20.21 -18.16
C MET A 406 6.97 -20.20 -19.21
N LEU A 407 6.22 -19.10 -19.32
CA LEU A 407 5.21 -18.93 -20.37
C LEU A 407 5.81 -19.04 -21.78
N GLU A 408 6.96 -18.40 -22.01
CA GLU A 408 7.68 -18.43 -23.29
C GLU A 408 8.19 -19.85 -23.63
N THR A 409 8.94 -20.47 -22.71
CA THR A 409 9.58 -21.79 -22.89
C THR A 409 8.63 -22.99 -22.75
N THR A 410 7.33 -22.76 -22.49
CA THR A 410 6.34 -23.84 -22.48
C THR A 410 5.13 -23.53 -23.37
N THR A 411 4.23 -22.67 -22.89
CA THR A 411 2.97 -22.36 -23.56
C THR A 411 3.20 -21.68 -24.92
N HIS A 412 4.10 -20.71 -25.04
CA HIS A 412 4.33 -20.05 -26.34
C HIS A 412 5.00 -20.98 -27.34
N GLU A 413 5.99 -21.78 -26.95
CA GLU A 413 6.57 -22.78 -27.85
C GLU A 413 5.48 -23.77 -28.32
N PHE A 414 4.70 -24.39 -27.43
CA PHE A 414 3.61 -25.30 -27.82
C PHE A 414 2.57 -24.65 -28.75
N MET A 415 2.17 -23.40 -28.47
CA MET A 415 1.10 -22.73 -29.22
C MET A 415 1.58 -22.16 -30.57
N TYR A 416 2.84 -21.71 -30.68
CA TYR A 416 3.34 -20.94 -31.83
C TYR A 416 4.45 -21.63 -32.66
N LYS A 417 5.04 -22.76 -32.22
CA LYS A 417 6.08 -23.51 -32.96
C LYS A 417 5.61 -24.06 -34.33
N GLN A 418 4.31 -24.21 -34.50
CA GLN A 418 3.67 -24.50 -35.79
C GLN A 418 2.74 -23.35 -36.15
N ASP A 419 2.89 -22.75 -37.34
CA ASP A 419 2.05 -21.61 -37.75
C ASP A 419 0.66 -22.05 -38.22
N PHE A 420 -0.21 -22.38 -37.27
CA PHE A 420 -1.63 -22.50 -37.53
C PHE A 420 -2.21 -21.12 -37.89
N GLN A 421 -2.59 -20.96 -39.17
CA GLN A 421 -3.32 -19.79 -39.64
C GLN A 421 -4.76 -19.78 -39.12
N SER A 422 -4.95 -19.25 -37.91
CA SER A 422 -6.28 -18.84 -37.45
C SER A 422 -6.81 -17.73 -38.35
N LYS A 423 -8.03 -17.90 -38.87
CA LYS A 423 -8.70 -16.91 -39.73
C LYS A 423 -9.15 -15.65 -38.96
N SER A 424 -9.10 -15.66 -37.63
CA SER A 424 -9.47 -14.52 -36.79
C SER A 424 -8.60 -14.44 -35.53
N PRO A 425 -7.87 -13.32 -35.28
CA PRO A 425 -7.20 -13.11 -34.00
C PRO A 425 -8.22 -12.89 -32.88
N VAL A 426 -7.81 -13.08 -31.62
CA VAL A 426 -8.62 -12.70 -30.47
C VAL A 426 -8.55 -11.19 -30.29
N LYS A 427 -9.70 -10.53 -30.22
CA LYS A 427 -9.85 -9.09 -30.04
C LYS A 427 -10.07 -8.74 -28.57
N ILE A 428 -9.35 -7.75 -28.08
CA ILE A 428 -9.41 -7.35 -26.67
C ILE A 428 -9.55 -5.83 -26.59
N ALA A 429 -10.58 -5.33 -25.90
CA ALA A 429 -10.67 -3.92 -25.55
C ALA A 429 -9.92 -3.65 -24.24
N VAL A 430 -9.12 -2.58 -24.21
CA VAL A 430 -8.43 -2.10 -23.01
C VAL A 430 -9.01 -0.75 -22.65
N LEU A 431 -9.72 -0.70 -21.52
CA LEU A 431 -10.31 0.52 -20.97
C LEU A 431 -9.34 1.06 -19.93
N ASP A 432 -8.70 2.20 -20.21
CA ASP A 432 -7.62 2.75 -19.37
C ASP A 432 -7.32 4.25 -19.71
N THR A 433 -6.11 4.75 -19.41
CA THR A 433 -5.63 6.12 -19.69
C THR A 433 -5.26 6.38 -21.16
N GLY A 434 -5.01 5.32 -21.94
CA GLY A 434 -4.61 5.41 -23.36
C GLY A 434 -3.47 4.44 -23.71
N PHE A 435 -2.72 4.73 -24.77
CA PHE A 435 -1.47 4.05 -25.11
C PHE A 435 -0.49 5.02 -25.77
N ALA A 436 0.66 5.26 -25.14
CA ALA A 436 1.66 6.22 -25.61
C ALA A 436 2.30 5.76 -26.93
N TYR A 437 2.05 6.47 -28.02
CA TYR A 437 2.74 6.24 -29.29
C TYR A 437 3.02 7.52 -30.11
N THR A 438 3.09 8.67 -29.43
CA THR A 438 3.35 9.97 -30.07
C THR A 438 4.85 10.30 -30.15
N ASN A 439 5.61 10.06 -29.08
CA ASN A 439 7.02 10.47 -28.98
C ASN A 439 7.98 9.51 -29.71
N PRO A 440 9.20 9.96 -30.11
CA PRO A 440 10.18 9.10 -30.78
C PRO A 440 10.66 7.91 -29.93
N GLU A 441 10.73 8.07 -28.61
CA GLU A 441 11.21 7.04 -27.68
C GLU A 441 10.15 5.95 -27.47
N ASP A 442 8.90 6.34 -27.21
CA ASP A 442 7.73 5.44 -27.21
C ASP A 442 7.65 4.67 -28.54
N LYS A 443 7.77 5.37 -29.68
CA LYS A 443 7.78 4.75 -31.02
C LYS A 443 8.93 3.76 -31.22
N ARG A 444 10.07 3.93 -30.53
CA ARG A 444 11.20 2.99 -30.58
C ARG A 444 10.93 1.75 -29.71
N ALA A 445 10.51 1.96 -28.45
CA ALA A 445 10.28 0.89 -27.48
C ALA A 445 9.03 0.04 -27.81
N LEU A 446 7.97 0.68 -28.32
CA LEU A 446 6.64 0.07 -28.44
C LEU A 446 6.28 -0.39 -29.87
N LYS A 447 7.19 -0.23 -30.84
CA LYS A 447 7.04 -0.71 -32.23
C LYS A 447 6.55 -2.17 -32.36
N PRO A 448 7.02 -3.15 -31.55
CA PRO A 448 6.56 -4.54 -31.63
C PRO A 448 5.11 -4.77 -31.14
N TYR A 449 4.58 -3.83 -30.35
CA TYR A 449 3.24 -3.91 -29.77
C TYR A 449 2.21 -3.15 -30.61
N TYR A 450 2.56 -1.95 -31.09
CA TYR A 450 1.64 -1.06 -31.81
C TYR A 450 1.01 -1.68 -33.06
N GLN A 451 1.73 -2.54 -33.79
CA GLN A 451 1.18 -3.25 -34.97
C GLN A 451 -0.04 -4.13 -34.67
N ARG A 452 -0.20 -4.56 -33.40
CA ARG A 452 -1.33 -5.37 -32.93
C ARG A 452 -2.49 -4.53 -32.38
N ILE A 453 -2.35 -3.20 -32.26
CA ILE A 453 -3.46 -2.29 -31.95
C ILE A 453 -4.21 -1.98 -33.25
N LYS A 454 -5.55 -2.07 -33.23
CA LYS A 454 -6.41 -1.96 -34.43
C LYS A 454 -7.35 -0.75 -34.43
N LYS A 455 -7.83 -0.32 -33.26
CA LYS A 455 -8.54 0.95 -33.09
C LYS A 455 -8.09 1.65 -31.81
N PHE A 456 -8.31 2.95 -31.84
CA PHE A 456 -8.01 3.95 -30.82
C PHE A 456 -9.28 4.80 -30.72
N ALA A 457 -9.85 4.95 -29.53
CA ALA A 457 -10.99 5.84 -29.31
C ALA A 457 -10.93 6.49 -27.91
N ASN A 458 -11.41 7.72 -27.82
CA ASN A 458 -11.56 8.44 -26.57
C ASN A 458 -13.05 8.60 -26.21
N PHE A 459 -13.40 8.27 -24.97
CA PHE A 459 -14.77 8.35 -24.48
C PHE A 459 -14.97 9.47 -23.44
N ILE A 460 -13.91 10.26 -23.18
CA ILE A 460 -13.94 11.46 -22.34
C ILE A 460 -14.53 12.60 -23.17
N GLU A 461 -15.53 13.29 -22.62
CA GLU A 461 -16.23 14.37 -23.33
C GLU A 461 -15.35 15.62 -23.42
N GLY A 462 -15.29 16.23 -24.62
CA GLY A 462 -14.45 17.39 -24.93
C GLY A 462 -13.14 17.07 -25.64
N ASP A 463 -12.57 15.88 -25.44
CA ASP A 463 -11.35 15.41 -26.11
C ASP A 463 -11.64 14.76 -27.47
N CYS A 464 -10.62 14.65 -28.33
CA CYS A 464 -10.67 13.87 -29.57
C CYS A 464 -10.02 12.48 -29.46
N ASP A 465 -10.30 11.59 -30.42
CA ASP A 465 -9.73 10.24 -30.47
C ASP A 465 -8.19 10.19 -30.50
N ALA A 466 -7.54 11.26 -31.00
CA ALA A 466 -6.07 11.32 -31.03
C ALA A 466 -5.45 11.26 -29.63
N GLU A 467 -6.16 11.75 -28.59
CA GLU A 467 -5.70 11.68 -27.20
C GLU A 467 -5.69 10.26 -26.63
N SER A 468 -6.36 9.27 -27.25
CA SER A 468 -6.16 7.87 -26.87
C SER A 468 -4.79 7.30 -27.28
N LYS A 469 -4.02 8.03 -28.11
CA LYS A 469 -2.60 7.77 -28.44
C LYS A 469 -1.63 8.54 -27.54
N THR A 470 -2.13 9.37 -26.63
CA THR A 470 -1.38 9.88 -25.49
C THR A 470 -1.68 9.01 -24.28
N ASP A 471 -0.69 8.83 -23.42
CA ASP A 471 -0.87 8.22 -22.11
C ASP A 471 0.10 8.91 -21.13
N PRO A 472 -0.25 10.10 -20.62
CA PRO A 472 0.62 10.85 -19.71
C PRO A 472 0.89 10.13 -18.38
N ALA A 473 0.02 9.18 -18.01
CA ALA A 473 0.18 8.35 -16.82
C ALA A 473 1.05 7.10 -17.06
N GLY A 474 1.20 6.63 -18.29
CA GLY A 474 1.89 5.39 -18.67
C GLY A 474 1.16 4.08 -18.30
N HIS A 475 0.05 4.18 -17.55
CA HIS A 475 -0.67 3.04 -16.98
C HIS A 475 -1.29 2.15 -18.06
N GLY A 476 -2.15 2.71 -18.93
CA GLY A 476 -2.76 1.98 -20.03
C GLY A 476 -1.76 1.37 -21.01
N THR A 477 -0.63 2.04 -21.23
CA THR A 477 0.50 1.51 -22.01
C THR A 477 1.11 0.27 -21.37
N ALA A 478 1.40 0.33 -20.06
CA ALA A 478 1.94 -0.80 -19.31
C ALA A 478 0.95 -1.97 -19.22
N VAL A 479 -0.35 -1.69 -19.04
CA VAL A 479 -1.45 -2.67 -19.05
C VAL A 479 -1.55 -3.38 -20.41
N ALA A 480 -1.70 -2.62 -21.49
CA ALA A 480 -1.83 -3.14 -22.85
C ALA A 480 -0.64 -4.03 -23.27
N VAL A 481 0.59 -3.67 -22.85
CA VAL A 481 1.77 -4.47 -23.15
C VAL A 481 1.80 -5.80 -22.40
N GLN A 482 1.27 -5.93 -21.18
CA GLN A 482 1.22 -7.26 -20.55
C GLN A 482 0.29 -8.21 -21.32
N ILE A 483 -0.87 -7.75 -21.80
CA ILE A 483 -1.76 -8.56 -22.65
C ILE A 483 -1.01 -9.04 -23.92
N LEU A 484 -0.28 -8.12 -24.57
CA LEU A 484 0.44 -8.39 -25.80
C LEU A 484 1.74 -9.19 -25.61
N LYS A 485 2.29 -9.27 -24.40
CA LYS A 485 3.30 -10.27 -24.02
C LYS A 485 2.68 -11.65 -23.83
N VAL A 486 1.53 -11.74 -23.16
CA VAL A 486 0.91 -13.05 -22.84
C VAL A 486 0.33 -13.72 -24.09
N SER A 487 -0.41 -12.99 -24.94
CA SER A 487 -0.97 -13.55 -26.19
C SER A 487 -0.37 -12.88 -27.43
N LEU A 488 0.54 -13.59 -28.10
CA LEU A 488 1.34 -13.05 -29.20
C LEU A 488 0.51 -12.78 -30.48
N LYS A 489 -0.58 -13.52 -30.69
CA LYS A 489 -1.51 -13.35 -31.83
C LYS A 489 -2.81 -12.56 -31.50
N ALA A 490 -2.99 -12.07 -30.27
CA ALA A 490 -4.12 -11.21 -29.93
C ALA A 490 -3.96 -9.78 -30.50
N VAL A 491 -5.09 -9.07 -30.65
CA VAL A 491 -5.15 -7.69 -31.16
C VAL A 491 -5.95 -6.78 -30.22
N LEU A 492 -5.47 -5.55 -30.02
CA LEU A 492 -6.06 -4.61 -29.07
C LEU A 492 -6.91 -3.51 -29.71
N TYR A 493 -7.88 -3.04 -28.94
CA TYR A 493 -8.66 -1.84 -29.17
C TYR A 493 -8.53 -0.95 -27.93
N ILE A 494 -7.95 0.24 -28.06
CA ILE A 494 -7.67 1.12 -26.90
C ILE A 494 -8.83 2.09 -26.70
N CYS A 495 -9.45 2.04 -25.52
CA CYS A 495 -10.47 2.97 -25.04
C CYS A 495 -9.88 3.86 -23.95
N ARG A 496 -9.71 5.16 -24.22
CA ARG A 496 -9.39 6.13 -23.17
C ARG A 496 -10.66 6.49 -22.39
N VAL A 497 -10.65 6.23 -21.09
CA VAL A 497 -11.80 6.41 -20.17
C VAL A 497 -11.41 7.01 -18.82
N VAL A 498 -10.11 7.24 -18.58
CA VAL A 498 -9.54 7.81 -17.35
C VAL A 498 -8.97 9.19 -17.68
N GLY A 499 -9.36 10.21 -16.92
CA GLY A 499 -8.95 11.60 -17.16
C GLY A 499 -7.51 11.93 -16.71
N PRO A 500 -7.03 13.15 -16.99
CA PRO A 500 -5.75 13.66 -16.46
C PRO A 500 -5.70 13.75 -14.92
N ASP A 501 -6.84 13.67 -14.25
CA ASP A 501 -7.00 13.56 -12.80
C ASP A 501 -6.73 12.13 -12.27
N GLY A 502 -6.61 11.14 -13.15
CA GLY A 502 -6.46 9.72 -12.82
C GLY A 502 -7.76 9.04 -12.39
N VAL A 503 -8.93 9.67 -12.57
CA VAL A 503 -10.21 9.12 -12.12
C VAL A 503 -10.94 8.42 -13.29
N PRO A 504 -11.41 7.17 -13.12
CA PRO A 504 -12.18 6.47 -14.15
C PRO A 504 -13.57 7.10 -14.33
N ASN A 505 -13.87 7.64 -15.53
CA ASN A 505 -15.15 8.29 -15.80
C ASN A 505 -16.23 7.23 -16.12
N LYS A 506 -17.23 7.12 -15.24
CA LYS A 506 -18.28 6.10 -15.30
C LYS A 506 -19.16 6.18 -16.56
N SER A 507 -19.40 7.38 -17.09
CA SER A 507 -20.12 7.59 -18.36
C SER A 507 -19.28 7.14 -19.55
N SER A 508 -18.00 7.54 -19.58
CA SER A 508 -17.03 7.09 -20.58
C SER A 508 -16.87 5.56 -20.60
N ILE A 509 -16.85 4.93 -19.42
CA ILE A 509 -16.75 3.47 -19.27
C ILE A 509 -18.00 2.76 -19.78
N GLU A 510 -19.21 3.24 -19.48
CA GLU A 510 -20.45 2.68 -20.05
C GLU A 510 -20.41 2.75 -21.59
N LYS A 511 -20.11 3.92 -22.15
CA LYS A 511 -20.03 4.11 -23.62
C LYS A 511 -18.97 3.19 -24.24
N ALA A 512 -17.81 3.06 -23.60
CA ALA A 512 -16.71 2.20 -24.06
C ALA A 512 -17.07 0.71 -24.02
N ILE A 513 -17.68 0.20 -22.93
CA ILE A 513 -18.13 -1.19 -22.83
C ILE A 513 -19.15 -1.50 -23.92
N ARG A 514 -20.16 -0.62 -24.12
CA ARG A 514 -21.17 -0.79 -25.17
C ARG A 514 -20.55 -0.80 -26.58
N LYS A 515 -19.67 0.15 -26.90
CA LYS A 515 -19.00 0.26 -28.21
C LYS A 515 -18.05 -0.92 -28.47
N ALA A 516 -17.38 -1.44 -27.45
CA ALA A 516 -16.51 -2.61 -27.57
C ALA A 516 -17.30 -3.91 -27.81
N ALA A 517 -18.36 -4.14 -27.04
CA ALA A 517 -19.11 -5.40 -27.05
C ALA A 517 -20.15 -5.52 -28.17
N ALA A 518 -20.75 -4.40 -28.60
CA ALA A 518 -21.69 -4.42 -29.72
C ALA A 518 -21.02 -4.96 -30.99
N LYS A 519 -21.80 -5.60 -31.87
CA LYS A 519 -21.28 -6.18 -33.13
C LYS A 519 -20.97 -5.07 -34.15
N PRO A 520 -19.99 -5.27 -35.04
CA PRO A 520 -19.75 -4.35 -36.15
C PRO A 520 -20.95 -4.27 -37.09
N ASP A 521 -21.24 -3.07 -37.54
CA ASP A 521 -22.30 -2.75 -38.48
C ASP A 521 -21.68 -1.90 -39.60
N LYS A 522 -21.96 -2.24 -40.86
CA LYS A 522 -21.40 -1.52 -42.02
C LYS A 522 -22.25 -0.33 -42.44
N ASP A 523 -23.52 -0.34 -42.07
CA ASP A 523 -24.51 0.65 -42.48
C ASP A 523 -24.66 1.74 -41.41
N ALA A 524 -24.21 1.47 -40.18
CA ALA A 524 -24.00 2.45 -39.12
C ALA A 524 -22.86 3.45 -39.47
N PRO A 525 -23.07 4.78 -39.35
CA PRO A 525 -22.08 5.82 -39.72
C PRO A 525 -20.72 5.73 -39.02
N ASP A 526 -20.64 5.08 -37.85
CA ASP A 526 -19.44 4.94 -37.02
C ASP A 526 -18.83 3.52 -37.05
N GLY A 527 -19.29 2.69 -38.01
CA GLY A 527 -18.91 1.29 -38.16
C GLY A 527 -19.50 0.34 -37.12
N GLY A 528 -20.51 0.77 -36.37
CA GLY A 528 -21.14 0.00 -35.30
C GLY A 528 -20.18 -0.33 -34.16
N GLY A 529 -20.44 -1.42 -33.45
CA GLY A 529 -19.54 -1.87 -32.39
C GLY A 529 -18.26 -2.53 -32.93
N TRP A 530 -17.40 -3.01 -32.04
CA TRP A 530 -16.15 -3.67 -32.43
C TRP A 530 -16.24 -5.19 -32.39
N GLY A 531 -17.22 -5.74 -31.68
CA GLY A 531 -17.41 -7.16 -31.40
C GLY A 531 -16.13 -7.78 -30.87
N VAL A 532 -15.60 -7.26 -29.77
CA VAL A 532 -14.42 -7.81 -29.10
C VAL A 532 -14.76 -9.09 -28.34
N ASP A 533 -13.78 -9.96 -28.14
CA ASP A 533 -13.96 -11.20 -27.39
C ASP A 533 -13.78 -11.00 -25.87
N ILE A 534 -12.97 -10.00 -25.49
CA ILE A 534 -12.57 -9.71 -24.12
C ILE A 534 -12.55 -8.20 -23.86
N ILE A 535 -12.92 -7.79 -22.65
CA ILE A 535 -12.76 -6.42 -22.10
C ILE A 535 -11.88 -6.49 -20.84
N ASN A 536 -10.79 -5.71 -20.82
CA ASN A 536 -9.92 -5.52 -19.65
C ASN A 536 -10.16 -4.15 -19.01
N MET A 537 -10.43 -4.14 -17.70
CA MET A 537 -10.65 -2.94 -16.88
C MET A 537 -9.65 -2.93 -15.70
N SER A 538 -8.47 -2.35 -15.90
CA SER A 538 -7.39 -2.33 -14.89
C SER A 538 -7.59 -1.28 -13.77
N PHE A 539 -8.85 -0.97 -13.45
CA PHE A 539 -9.30 0.04 -12.50
C PHE A 539 -10.49 -0.47 -11.67
N GLY A 540 -10.87 0.29 -10.64
CA GLY A 540 -12.13 0.10 -9.93
C GLY A 540 -12.50 1.31 -9.07
N TRP A 541 -13.73 1.33 -8.55
CA TRP A 541 -14.23 2.32 -7.60
C TRP A 541 -15.20 1.70 -6.57
N PRO A 542 -15.48 2.36 -5.43
CA PRO A 542 -16.08 1.68 -4.27
C PRO A 542 -17.59 1.44 -4.38
N TYR A 543 -18.27 2.21 -5.23
CA TYR A 543 -19.73 2.31 -5.29
C TYR A 543 -20.29 1.71 -6.58
N TYR A 544 -21.51 1.16 -6.50
CA TYR A 544 -22.26 0.69 -7.66
C TYR A 544 -22.51 1.82 -8.69
N HIS A 545 -22.66 1.48 -9.97
CA HIS A 545 -23.09 2.41 -11.01
C HIS A 545 -23.99 1.71 -12.04
N GLU A 546 -25.26 2.11 -12.10
CA GLU A 546 -26.31 1.39 -12.83
C GLU A 546 -26.06 1.33 -14.34
N GLY A 547 -25.65 2.43 -14.96
CA GLY A 547 -25.35 2.47 -16.39
C GLY A 547 -24.19 1.54 -16.78
N VAL A 548 -23.17 1.43 -15.92
CA VAL A 548 -22.07 0.48 -16.11
C VAL A 548 -22.53 -0.96 -15.89
N ARG A 549 -23.47 -1.23 -14.96
CA ARG A 549 -24.09 -2.56 -14.85
C ARG A 549 -24.82 -2.94 -16.13
N LYS A 550 -25.69 -2.05 -16.63
CA LYS A 550 -26.44 -2.25 -17.88
C LYS A 550 -25.52 -2.41 -19.11
N ALA A 551 -24.30 -1.90 -19.06
CA ALA A 551 -23.28 -2.13 -20.08
C ALA A 551 -22.56 -3.48 -19.91
N ILE A 552 -22.25 -3.88 -18.67
CA ILE A 552 -21.68 -5.20 -18.33
C ILE A 552 -22.66 -6.32 -18.70
N ASP A 553 -23.94 -6.20 -18.31
CA ASP A 553 -24.97 -7.19 -18.62
C ASP A 553 -25.19 -7.31 -20.14
N PHE A 554 -25.16 -6.19 -20.87
CA PHE A 554 -25.17 -6.15 -22.34
C PHE A 554 -23.92 -6.81 -22.96
N ALA A 555 -22.74 -6.60 -22.39
CA ALA A 555 -21.50 -7.21 -22.88
C ALA A 555 -21.49 -8.73 -22.67
N ARG A 556 -21.97 -9.20 -21.51
CA ARG A 556 -22.21 -10.63 -21.26
C ARG A 556 -23.18 -11.23 -22.27
N GLN A 557 -24.30 -10.56 -22.55
CA GLN A 557 -25.29 -11.00 -23.55
C GLN A 557 -24.73 -11.04 -25.00
N ASN A 558 -23.59 -10.42 -25.27
CA ASN A 558 -22.88 -10.51 -26.55
C ASN A 558 -21.71 -11.53 -26.53
N GLY A 559 -21.56 -12.32 -25.46
CA GLY A 559 -20.52 -13.34 -25.35
C GLY A 559 -19.12 -12.81 -25.02
N VAL A 560 -19.04 -11.63 -24.39
CA VAL A 560 -17.78 -10.92 -24.13
C VAL A 560 -17.31 -11.13 -22.70
N HIS A 561 -16.11 -11.69 -22.53
CA HIS A 561 -15.52 -11.92 -21.21
C HIS A 561 -14.94 -10.63 -20.62
N MET A 562 -15.34 -10.28 -19.40
CA MET A 562 -14.87 -9.06 -18.72
C MET A 562 -13.93 -9.43 -17.57
N PHE A 563 -12.78 -8.78 -17.53
CA PHE A 563 -11.79 -8.90 -16.45
C PHE A 563 -11.60 -7.55 -15.78
N ALA A 564 -11.51 -7.52 -14.46
CA ALA A 564 -11.20 -6.30 -13.72
C ALA A 564 -10.29 -6.53 -12.51
N ALA A 565 -9.45 -5.53 -12.25
CA ALA A 565 -8.53 -5.48 -11.13
C ALA A 565 -9.29 -5.34 -9.79
N THR A 566 -8.98 -6.20 -8.80
CA THR A 566 -9.71 -6.21 -7.52
C THR A 566 -9.47 -4.95 -6.69
N SER A 567 -8.20 -4.50 -6.61
CA SER A 567 -7.67 -3.21 -6.15
C SER A 567 -6.18 -3.39 -5.86
N ASN A 568 -5.39 -2.31 -5.95
CA ASN A 568 -3.99 -2.31 -5.50
C ASN A 568 -3.85 -1.95 -4.02
N ASP A 569 -4.97 -1.63 -3.35
CA ASP A 569 -4.99 -0.80 -2.16
C ASP A 569 -5.61 -1.52 -0.95
N GLY A 570 -6.71 -2.28 -1.14
CA GLY A 570 -7.60 -2.74 -0.06
C GLY A 570 -8.34 -1.61 0.69
N LEU A 571 -7.83 -0.39 0.54
CA LEU A 571 -8.15 0.85 1.24
C LEU A 571 -8.98 1.81 0.39
N LEU A 572 -9.67 1.33 -0.65
CA LEU A 572 -10.63 2.12 -1.43
C LEU A 572 -12.07 1.61 -1.29
N GLY A 573 -12.28 0.29 -1.24
CA GLY A 573 -13.61 -0.31 -1.08
C GLY A 573 -14.23 -0.10 0.32
N PRO A 574 -15.44 -0.63 0.55
CA PRO A 574 -15.84 -1.11 1.87
C PRO A 574 -14.74 -1.98 2.51
N PRO A 575 -14.71 -2.17 3.85
CA PRO A 575 -13.64 -2.87 4.56
C PRO A 575 -13.20 -4.18 3.87
N ASN A 576 -12.00 -4.17 3.30
CA ASN A 576 -11.37 -5.28 2.58
C ASN A 576 -12.21 -5.92 1.44
N ASP A 577 -13.19 -5.19 0.89
CA ASP A 577 -14.05 -5.63 -0.22
C ASP A 577 -13.46 -5.28 -1.60
N ILE A 578 -13.87 -6.04 -2.61
CA ILE A 578 -13.41 -5.93 -3.99
C ILE A 578 -14.10 -4.74 -4.68
N LEU A 579 -13.34 -3.94 -5.44
CA LEU A 579 -13.90 -2.77 -6.12
C LEU A 579 -14.88 -3.15 -7.23
N TYR A 580 -15.81 -2.24 -7.54
CA TYR A 580 -16.63 -2.33 -8.75
C TYR A 580 -15.82 -1.78 -9.94
N PRO A 581 -15.75 -2.45 -11.11
CA PRO A 581 -16.63 -3.54 -11.55
C PRO A 581 -16.19 -4.97 -11.20
N ALA A 582 -15.01 -5.18 -10.58
CA ALA A 582 -14.48 -6.52 -10.30
C ALA A 582 -15.36 -7.39 -9.38
N ARG A 583 -16.12 -6.80 -8.45
CA ARG A 583 -17.12 -7.53 -7.63
C ARG A 583 -18.48 -7.80 -8.31
N SER A 584 -18.58 -7.60 -9.62
CA SER A 584 -19.79 -7.93 -10.37
C SER A 584 -19.78 -9.41 -10.76
N GLU A 585 -20.88 -10.12 -10.56
CA GLU A 585 -21.02 -11.55 -10.89
C GLU A 585 -20.79 -11.88 -12.39
N SER A 586 -20.94 -10.87 -13.26
CA SER A 586 -20.66 -10.94 -14.69
C SER A 586 -19.22 -10.55 -15.07
N VAL A 587 -18.32 -10.37 -14.09
CA VAL A 587 -16.93 -9.95 -14.27
C VAL A 587 -15.99 -10.92 -13.53
N ILE A 588 -14.84 -11.19 -14.13
CA ILE A 588 -13.79 -12.05 -13.57
C ILE A 588 -12.83 -11.15 -12.76
N ALA A 589 -12.70 -11.45 -11.47
CA ALA A 589 -11.96 -10.64 -10.51
C ALA A 589 -10.49 -11.08 -10.45
N VAL A 590 -9.54 -10.13 -10.58
CA VAL A 590 -8.10 -10.46 -10.62
C VAL A 590 -7.28 -9.71 -9.56
N ASP A 591 -6.60 -10.47 -8.70
CA ASP A 591 -5.63 -10.00 -7.70
C ASP A 591 -4.19 -10.00 -8.23
N ALA A 592 -3.32 -9.22 -7.57
CA ALA A 592 -1.87 -9.35 -7.73
C ALA A 592 -1.26 -10.38 -6.77
N ALA A 593 -0.35 -11.16 -7.33
CA ALA A 593 0.67 -11.92 -6.64
C ALA A 593 2.07 -11.56 -7.20
N ASP A 594 3.14 -12.13 -6.63
CA ASP A 594 4.45 -12.21 -7.28
C ASP A 594 4.49 -13.34 -8.36
N GLY A 595 5.68 -13.67 -8.85
CA GLY A 595 5.87 -14.74 -9.83
C GLY A 595 5.84 -16.17 -9.26
N HIS A 596 5.81 -16.34 -7.94
CA HIS A 596 5.69 -17.63 -7.26
C HIS A 596 4.26 -17.94 -6.79
N GLY A 597 3.43 -16.89 -6.68
CA GLY A 597 2.02 -16.95 -6.36
C GLY A 597 1.66 -16.40 -4.97
N GLU A 598 2.60 -15.79 -4.26
CA GLU A 598 2.32 -15.17 -2.97
C GLU A 598 1.72 -13.76 -3.16
N HIS A 599 0.75 -13.42 -2.30
CA HIS A 599 -0.11 -12.26 -2.55
C HIS A 599 0.55 -10.92 -2.28
N ALA A 600 0.14 -9.90 -3.05
CA ALA A 600 0.34 -8.52 -2.66
C ALA A 600 -0.31 -8.26 -1.28
N ARG A 601 0.41 -7.61 -0.36
CA ARG A 601 -0.08 -7.27 1.00
C ARG A 601 -1.37 -6.42 1.01
N SER A 602 -1.73 -5.84 -0.13
CA SER A 602 -2.92 -5.00 -0.34
C SER A 602 -4.03 -5.68 -1.18
N ALA A 603 -3.92 -6.99 -1.43
CA ALA A 603 -5.01 -7.76 -2.01
C ALA A 603 -6.23 -7.80 -1.04
N PRO A 604 -7.47 -7.65 -1.52
CA PRO A 604 -8.66 -7.71 -0.67
C PRO A 604 -8.80 -9.02 0.10
N SER A 605 -9.46 -9.02 1.26
CA SER A 605 -9.58 -10.20 2.13
C SER A 605 -10.32 -11.35 1.43
N SER A 606 -9.99 -12.59 1.81
CA SER A 606 -10.71 -13.80 1.40
C SER A 606 -12.14 -13.84 1.96
N ALA A 607 -12.47 -13.03 2.97
CA ALA A 607 -13.83 -12.87 3.50
C ALA A 607 -14.81 -12.17 2.53
N SER A 608 -14.35 -11.63 1.39
CA SER A 608 -15.21 -11.05 0.36
C SER A 608 -16.06 -12.13 -0.35
N GLN A 609 -17.32 -12.29 0.06
CA GLN A 609 -18.24 -13.30 -0.50
C GLN A 609 -18.50 -13.10 -2.01
N HIS A 610 -18.41 -11.86 -2.52
CA HIS A 610 -18.85 -11.41 -3.84
C HIS A 610 -18.05 -11.93 -5.06
N SER A 611 -17.11 -12.86 -4.93
CA SER A 611 -16.37 -13.40 -6.10
C SER A 611 -15.74 -14.80 -5.94
N GLN A 612 -16.08 -15.58 -4.91
CA GLN A 612 -15.41 -16.85 -4.59
C GLN A 612 -15.31 -17.85 -5.77
N GLY A 613 -16.31 -17.84 -6.67
CA GLY A 613 -16.32 -18.65 -7.90
C GLY A 613 -15.56 -18.08 -9.11
N SER A 614 -15.26 -16.78 -9.11
CA SER A 614 -14.75 -15.99 -10.25
C SER A 614 -13.43 -15.21 -9.98
N ARG A 615 -12.81 -15.42 -8.82
CA ARG A 615 -11.57 -14.75 -8.38
C ARG A 615 -10.32 -15.55 -8.75
N PHE A 616 -9.31 -14.86 -9.30
CA PHE A 616 -8.01 -15.40 -9.72
C PHE A 616 -6.87 -14.46 -9.34
N SER A 617 -5.62 -14.94 -9.37
CA SER A 617 -4.42 -14.12 -9.21
C SER A 617 -3.41 -14.36 -10.33
N ALA A 618 -2.56 -13.37 -10.60
CA ALA A 618 -1.46 -13.46 -11.56
C ALA A 618 -0.31 -12.53 -11.13
N PRO A 619 0.88 -12.60 -11.76
CA PRO A 619 1.99 -11.71 -11.45
C PRO A 619 1.61 -10.23 -11.64
N GLY A 620 1.43 -9.53 -10.53
CA GLY A 620 1.18 -8.10 -10.48
C GLY A 620 2.30 -7.33 -9.78
N LEU A 621 3.26 -8.02 -9.16
CA LEU A 621 4.43 -7.42 -8.49
C LEU A 621 5.68 -7.53 -9.38
N GLY A 622 6.58 -6.55 -9.30
CA GLY A 622 7.84 -6.58 -10.06
C GLY A 622 7.70 -6.29 -11.57
N ILE A 623 6.56 -5.75 -12.02
CA ILE A 623 6.25 -5.57 -13.44
C ILE A 623 7.09 -4.43 -14.03
N THR A 624 8.00 -4.74 -14.95
CA THR A 624 8.82 -3.72 -15.62
C THR A 624 8.04 -3.01 -16.74
N CYS A 625 7.93 -1.69 -16.63
CA CYS A 625 7.27 -0.81 -17.60
C CYS A 625 8.07 -0.75 -18.93
N PRO A 626 7.42 -0.91 -20.10
CA PRO A 626 8.13 -1.10 -21.37
C PRO A 626 8.83 0.14 -21.95
N ASN A 627 8.36 1.37 -21.65
CA ASN A 627 8.98 2.61 -22.12
C ASN A 627 9.85 3.29 -21.05
N THR A 628 9.42 3.31 -19.78
CA THR A 628 10.19 3.97 -18.70
C THR A 628 11.19 3.06 -17.97
N LYS A 629 11.04 1.73 -18.05
CA LYS A 629 11.77 0.70 -17.27
C LYS A 629 11.52 0.70 -15.76
N ASP A 630 10.61 1.54 -15.25
CA ASP A 630 10.21 1.51 -13.83
C ASP A 630 9.61 0.16 -13.43
N ILE A 631 9.70 -0.17 -12.15
CA ILE A 631 9.04 -1.34 -11.55
C ILE A 631 7.70 -0.92 -10.97
N TRP A 632 6.62 -1.49 -11.49
CA TRP A 632 5.24 -1.25 -11.08
C TRP A 632 4.69 -2.47 -10.31
N GLU A 633 3.73 -2.20 -9.43
CA GLU A 633 3.11 -3.20 -8.56
C GLU A 633 1.59 -2.94 -8.49
N GLY A 634 0.78 -3.97 -8.75
CA GLY A 634 -0.69 -3.88 -8.63
C GLY A 634 -1.50 -4.93 -9.36
N SER A 635 -2.71 -5.18 -8.87
CA SER A 635 -3.78 -5.96 -9.52
C SER A 635 -4.10 -5.43 -10.93
N SER A 636 -3.92 -4.13 -11.16
CA SER A 636 -3.98 -3.48 -12.48
C SER A 636 -3.07 -4.12 -13.53
N PHE A 637 -1.96 -4.76 -13.13
CA PHE A 637 -1.01 -5.45 -14.02
C PHE A 637 -1.19 -6.97 -14.04
N ALA A 638 -1.81 -7.55 -13.01
CA ALA A 638 -2.24 -8.95 -13.01
C ALA A 638 -3.49 -9.18 -13.90
N CYS A 639 -4.46 -8.27 -13.86
CA CYS A 639 -5.67 -8.27 -14.69
C CYS A 639 -5.39 -8.49 -16.20
N PRO A 640 -4.50 -7.73 -16.86
CA PRO A 640 -4.16 -7.93 -18.27
C PRO A 640 -3.41 -9.24 -18.54
N ILE A 641 -2.73 -9.83 -17.54
CA ILE A 641 -2.15 -11.17 -17.69
C ILE A 641 -3.28 -12.21 -17.78
N VAL A 642 -4.25 -12.20 -16.86
CA VAL A 642 -5.38 -13.17 -16.89
C VAL A 642 -6.24 -12.98 -18.15
N ALA A 643 -6.52 -11.74 -18.56
CA ALA A 643 -7.18 -11.44 -19.84
C ALA A 643 -6.36 -11.96 -21.04
N GLY A 644 -5.03 -11.88 -20.98
CA GLY A 644 -4.13 -12.48 -21.96
C GLY A 644 -4.17 -14.02 -21.98
N VAL A 645 -4.33 -14.68 -20.82
CA VAL A 645 -4.49 -16.14 -20.73
C VAL A 645 -5.83 -16.60 -21.30
N ALA A 646 -6.92 -15.90 -21.01
CA ALA A 646 -8.20 -16.12 -21.68
C ALA A 646 -8.08 -15.97 -23.20
N ALA A 647 -7.29 -15.00 -23.68
CA ALA A 647 -6.98 -14.86 -25.10
C ALA A 647 -6.08 -15.97 -25.69
N LEU A 648 -5.28 -16.67 -24.87
CA LEU A 648 -4.58 -17.89 -25.31
C LEU A 648 -5.56 -19.06 -25.44
N ILE A 649 -6.50 -19.23 -24.50
CA ILE A 649 -7.54 -20.27 -24.54
C ILE A 649 -8.43 -20.09 -25.77
N LEU A 650 -8.99 -18.90 -25.97
CA LEU A 650 -9.76 -18.57 -27.19
C LEU A 650 -8.90 -18.68 -28.45
N GLY A 651 -7.63 -18.26 -28.39
CA GLY A 651 -6.68 -18.36 -29.49
C GLY A 651 -6.41 -19.80 -29.93
N PHE A 652 -6.27 -20.73 -29.00
CA PHE A 652 -6.11 -22.17 -29.25
C PHE A 652 -7.40 -22.79 -29.79
N SER A 653 -8.56 -22.43 -29.23
CA SER A 653 -9.86 -22.95 -29.69
C SER A 653 -10.16 -22.63 -31.17
N ARG A 654 -9.61 -21.53 -31.70
CA ARG A 654 -9.72 -21.09 -33.10
C ARG A 654 -8.75 -21.79 -34.05
N GLN A 655 -8.02 -22.80 -33.58
CA GLN A 655 -7.07 -23.60 -34.35
C GLN A 655 -7.40 -25.11 -34.33
N PRO A 656 -6.78 -25.92 -35.19
CA PRO A 656 -6.91 -27.37 -35.11
C PRO A 656 -6.47 -27.93 -33.74
N PRO A 657 -7.20 -28.93 -33.18
CA PRO A 657 -8.39 -29.58 -33.77
C PRO A 657 -9.74 -28.88 -33.47
N LEU A 658 -9.79 -27.98 -32.47
CA LEU A 658 -11.04 -27.42 -31.92
C LEU A 658 -11.80 -26.49 -32.89
N ASN A 659 -11.12 -25.91 -33.88
CA ASN A 659 -11.73 -25.01 -34.87
C ASN A 659 -12.80 -25.65 -35.75
N LYS A 660 -12.97 -26.98 -35.71
CA LYS A 660 -14.00 -27.74 -36.43
C LYS A 660 -15.31 -27.93 -35.65
N SER A 661 -15.33 -27.67 -34.34
CA SER A 661 -16.50 -27.90 -33.48
C SER A 661 -17.24 -26.59 -33.18
N PRO A 662 -18.44 -26.35 -33.77
CA PRO A 662 -19.20 -25.14 -33.51
C PRO A 662 -19.68 -25.07 -32.06
N SER A 663 -20.04 -26.22 -31.47
CA SER A 663 -20.48 -26.33 -30.07
C SER A 663 -19.43 -25.77 -29.12
N VAL A 664 -18.15 -26.15 -29.29
CA VAL A 664 -17.02 -25.60 -28.52
C VAL A 664 -16.90 -24.08 -28.71
N GLN A 665 -17.03 -23.54 -29.93
CA GLN A 665 -16.93 -22.09 -30.14
C GLN A 665 -18.07 -21.31 -29.46
N THR A 666 -19.28 -21.86 -29.42
CA THR A 666 -20.43 -21.25 -28.76
C THR A 666 -20.28 -21.28 -27.24
N TYR A 667 -20.03 -22.44 -26.63
CA TYR A 667 -19.95 -22.52 -25.16
C TYR A 667 -18.74 -21.75 -24.59
N LEU A 668 -17.66 -21.55 -25.36
CA LEU A 668 -16.54 -20.68 -24.97
C LEU A 668 -16.88 -19.18 -24.88
N GLN A 669 -18.05 -18.75 -25.33
CA GLN A 669 -18.55 -17.38 -25.13
C GLN A 669 -19.19 -17.21 -23.74
N GLU A 670 -19.59 -18.31 -23.08
CA GLU A 670 -20.25 -18.27 -21.78
C GLU A 670 -19.24 -18.18 -20.63
N MET A 671 -19.51 -17.29 -19.67
CA MET A 671 -18.62 -17.02 -18.54
C MET A 671 -18.24 -18.28 -17.73
N PRO A 672 -19.16 -19.22 -17.40
CA PRO A 672 -18.79 -20.42 -16.64
C PRO A 672 -17.77 -21.31 -17.36
N ALA A 673 -17.80 -21.37 -18.70
CA ALA A 673 -16.79 -22.09 -19.48
C ALA A 673 -15.39 -21.50 -19.27
N MET A 674 -15.29 -20.17 -19.37
CA MET A 674 -14.02 -19.46 -19.16
C MET A 674 -13.55 -19.61 -17.71
N LEU A 675 -14.46 -19.58 -16.73
CA LEU A 675 -14.13 -19.82 -15.33
C LEU A 675 -13.55 -21.23 -15.11
N SER A 676 -14.19 -22.29 -15.61
CA SER A 676 -13.73 -23.67 -15.45
C SER A 676 -12.39 -23.92 -16.16
N LEU A 677 -12.17 -23.32 -17.34
CA LEU A 677 -10.88 -23.39 -18.04
C LEU A 677 -9.77 -22.59 -17.35
N LEU A 678 -10.06 -21.39 -16.83
CA LEU A 678 -9.09 -20.62 -16.04
C LEU A 678 -8.73 -21.35 -14.73
N ARG A 679 -9.67 -22.01 -14.06
CA ARG A 679 -9.40 -22.88 -12.90
C ARG A 679 -8.43 -24.01 -13.27
N ARG A 680 -8.64 -24.69 -14.41
CA ARG A 680 -7.74 -25.74 -14.91
C ARG A 680 -6.36 -25.21 -15.34
N ALA A 681 -6.29 -23.94 -15.73
CA ALA A 681 -5.05 -23.22 -16.00
C ALA A 681 -4.37 -22.63 -14.73
N SER A 682 -4.87 -22.93 -13.53
CA SER A 682 -4.37 -22.36 -12.27
C SER A 682 -3.66 -23.36 -11.34
N SER A 683 -2.95 -22.80 -10.38
CA SER A 683 -2.38 -23.46 -9.20
C SER A 683 -2.93 -22.78 -7.95
N GLU A 684 -3.31 -23.56 -6.95
CA GLU A 684 -3.67 -23.02 -5.63
C GLU A 684 -2.39 -22.56 -4.93
N LYS A 685 -2.38 -21.29 -4.51
CA LYS A 685 -1.22 -20.60 -3.94
C LYS A 685 -1.62 -19.62 -2.84
N GLY A 686 -0.66 -19.23 -2.01
CA GLY A 686 -0.88 -18.37 -0.85
C GLY A 686 -1.74 -18.98 0.25
N PRO A 687 -1.93 -18.26 1.38
CA PRO A 687 -2.58 -18.77 2.59
C PRO A 687 -4.09 -19.06 2.45
N ASN A 688 -4.71 -18.71 1.30
CA ASN A 688 -6.13 -18.92 1.04
C ASN A 688 -6.41 -19.85 -0.16
N GLY A 689 -5.39 -20.54 -0.70
CA GLY A 689 -5.57 -21.44 -1.84
C GLY A 689 -6.07 -20.74 -3.12
N LEU A 690 -5.74 -19.45 -3.31
CA LEU A 690 -6.26 -18.67 -4.42
C LEU A 690 -5.65 -19.12 -5.76
N LYS A 691 -6.44 -18.94 -6.83
CA LYS A 691 -6.19 -19.53 -8.15
C LYS A 691 -5.17 -18.70 -8.93
N PHE A 692 -3.89 -18.94 -8.68
CA PHE A 692 -2.78 -18.30 -9.37
C PHE A 692 -2.58 -18.88 -10.78
N LEU A 693 -2.56 -18.04 -11.81
CA LEU A 693 -2.48 -18.49 -13.20
C LEU A 693 -1.13 -19.11 -13.56
N THR A 694 -1.18 -20.31 -14.13
CA THR A 694 -0.03 -21.10 -14.61
C THR A 694 -0.43 -21.78 -15.94
N PRO A 695 -0.45 -21.04 -17.07
CA PRO A 695 -1.17 -21.44 -18.30
C PRO A 695 -0.76 -22.80 -18.88
N TRP A 696 0.49 -23.19 -18.67
CA TRP A 696 1.11 -24.47 -19.00
C TRP A 696 0.54 -25.69 -18.27
N LYS A 697 -0.49 -25.52 -17.43
CA LYS A 697 -1.34 -26.61 -16.91
C LYS A 697 -2.51 -26.98 -17.84
N LEU A 698 -2.91 -26.08 -18.74
CA LEU A 698 -4.01 -26.32 -19.68
C LEU A 698 -3.52 -26.30 -21.13
N ILE A 699 -2.88 -25.19 -21.53
CA ILE A 699 -2.29 -25.04 -22.86
C ILE A 699 -0.90 -25.67 -22.80
N GLY A 700 -0.73 -26.82 -23.47
CA GLY A 700 0.31 -27.81 -23.21
C GLY A 700 1.77 -27.36 -23.34
N LYS A 701 2.67 -28.29 -23.08
CA LYS A 701 4.12 -28.11 -23.09
C LYS A 701 4.76 -28.53 -24.41
N PRO A 702 6.02 -28.16 -24.68
CA PRO A 702 6.71 -28.53 -25.91
C PRO A 702 6.81 -30.06 -26.05
N GLY A 703 6.29 -30.60 -27.14
CA GLY A 703 6.23 -32.04 -27.39
C GLY A 703 4.98 -32.75 -26.89
N GLU A 704 4.10 -32.11 -26.10
CA GLU A 704 2.78 -32.66 -25.80
C GLU A 704 1.86 -32.57 -27.03
N GLU A 705 0.98 -33.55 -27.23
CA GLU A 705 0.05 -33.53 -28.37
C GLU A 705 -1.08 -32.49 -28.19
N ARG A 706 -1.37 -31.74 -29.25
CA ARG A 706 -2.49 -30.78 -29.27
C ARG A 706 -3.86 -31.43 -29.05
N LEU A 707 -3.99 -32.73 -29.31
CA LEU A 707 -5.17 -33.52 -28.97
C LEU A 707 -5.41 -33.55 -27.44
N ILE A 708 -4.37 -33.64 -26.61
CA ILE A 708 -4.50 -33.67 -25.15
C ILE A 708 -5.07 -32.35 -24.61
N THR A 709 -4.53 -31.20 -25.03
CA THR A 709 -5.08 -29.87 -24.68
C THR A 709 -6.52 -29.71 -25.20
N ALA A 710 -6.82 -30.19 -26.41
CA ALA A 710 -8.18 -30.17 -26.94
C ALA A 710 -9.15 -31.04 -26.12
N TRP A 711 -8.70 -32.22 -25.66
CA TRP A 711 -9.48 -33.09 -24.78
C TRP A 711 -9.75 -32.41 -23.43
N PHE A 712 -8.75 -31.79 -22.79
CA PHE A 712 -8.94 -31.05 -21.53
C PHE A 712 -9.95 -29.91 -21.67
N ILE A 713 -9.97 -29.19 -22.78
CA ILE A 713 -10.94 -28.11 -23.03
C ILE A 713 -12.35 -28.69 -23.21
N VAL A 714 -12.50 -29.77 -23.98
CA VAL A 714 -13.78 -30.45 -24.20
C VAL A 714 -14.30 -31.13 -22.93
N ASP A 715 -13.42 -31.68 -22.09
CA ASP A 715 -13.74 -32.30 -20.80
C ASP A 715 -14.36 -31.29 -19.80
N GLU A 716 -13.77 -30.09 -19.65
CA GLU A 716 -14.37 -29.02 -18.84
C GLU A 716 -15.71 -28.53 -19.39
N LEU A 717 -15.83 -28.37 -20.71
CA LEU A 717 -17.10 -27.96 -21.34
C LEU A 717 -18.20 -29.01 -21.17
N ARG A 718 -17.88 -30.32 -21.21
CA ARG A 718 -18.87 -31.40 -21.03
C ARG A 718 -19.32 -31.58 -19.58
N LYS A 719 -18.52 -31.15 -18.59
CA LYS A 719 -18.93 -31.08 -17.18
C LYS A 719 -19.95 -29.97 -16.93
N GLU A 720 -19.78 -28.84 -17.60
CA GLU A 720 -20.61 -27.64 -17.42
C GLU A 720 -21.90 -27.69 -18.27
N TYR A 721 -21.84 -28.21 -19.50
CA TYR A 721 -22.96 -28.17 -20.47
C TYR A 721 -23.42 -29.54 -21.01
N GLY A 722 -22.88 -30.65 -20.48
CA GLY A 722 -23.30 -32.01 -20.82
C GLY A 722 -22.55 -32.66 -22.00
N LEU A 723 -22.83 -33.95 -22.22
CA LEU A 723 -21.99 -34.84 -23.04
C LEU A 723 -22.03 -34.56 -24.55
N GLU A 724 -22.96 -33.77 -25.07
CA GLU A 724 -23.04 -33.46 -26.51
C GLU A 724 -21.85 -32.61 -27.01
N VAL A 725 -21.27 -31.77 -26.14
CA VAL A 725 -20.27 -30.77 -26.53
C VAL A 725 -18.97 -31.40 -27.02
N GLY A 726 -18.44 -30.90 -28.14
CA GLY A 726 -17.14 -31.33 -28.68
C GLY A 726 -17.12 -32.75 -29.24
N THR A 727 -18.28 -33.38 -29.44
CA THR A 727 -18.39 -34.76 -29.96
C THR A 727 -17.72 -34.92 -31.33
N GLU A 728 -17.70 -33.87 -32.16
CA GLU A 728 -17.02 -33.83 -33.46
C GLU A 728 -15.49 -33.92 -33.31
N VAL A 729 -14.96 -33.37 -32.21
CA VAL A 729 -13.54 -33.48 -31.84
C VAL A 729 -13.25 -34.88 -31.32
N LEU A 730 -14.13 -35.43 -30.46
CA LEU A 730 -13.96 -36.77 -29.86
C LEU A 730 -14.01 -37.91 -30.89
N GLN A 731 -14.73 -37.74 -32.00
CA GLN A 731 -14.70 -38.67 -33.12
C GLN A 731 -13.34 -38.76 -33.81
N TYR A 732 -12.53 -37.69 -33.80
CA TYR A 732 -11.16 -37.73 -34.34
C TYR A 732 -10.21 -38.60 -33.50
N PHE A 733 -10.35 -38.63 -32.16
CA PHE A 733 -9.52 -39.50 -31.30
C PHE A 733 -9.76 -40.99 -31.61
N LYS A 734 -11.03 -41.38 -31.78
CA LYS A 734 -11.41 -42.76 -32.16
C LYS A 734 -10.93 -43.19 -33.55
N LEU A 735 -10.39 -42.27 -34.35
CA LEU A 735 -9.79 -42.50 -35.66
C LEU A 735 -8.25 -42.42 -35.65
N SER A 736 -7.64 -41.98 -34.54
CA SER A 736 -6.17 -42.00 -34.34
C SER A 736 -5.69 -43.14 -33.44
N GLU A 737 -6.60 -43.88 -32.80
CA GLU A 737 -6.33 -45.15 -32.09
C GLU A 737 -6.38 -46.39 -33.04
N LYS A 738 -6.40 -46.16 -34.37
CA LYS A 738 -6.43 -47.19 -35.42
C LYS A 738 -5.37 -46.93 -36.48
#